data_AF-A0A2D5SA83-F1
#
_entry.id   AF-A0A2D5SA83-F1
#
_cell.length_a   1.000
_cell.length_b   1.000
_cell.length_c   1.000
_cell.angle_alpha   90.00
_cell.angle_beta   90.00
_cell.angle_gamma   90.00
#
_symmetry.space_group_name_H-M   'P 1'
#
loop_
_entity.id
_entity.type
_entity.pdbx_description
1 polymer ?
#
loop_
_entity_poly.entity_id
_entity_poly.type
_entity_poly.pdbx_seq_one_letter_code
_entity_poly.pdbx_strand_id
1 'polypeptide(L)'
;ANWLSFHVLLVGWTLVVASAAAESWWPQRNSHSAPLFDGRSANAWILIGWGCTVGAIVAALALYAAVEDPTGPWWAFGATVTIALAAGAAALRVRSQLLAYASTLLATVAATYVWVGTIDTSLADSSEMLLLAHWLIITMAVGAGFWLAIEVNSQQRHDQPFQPDSNWLPTHRCFAAIALVGLLATTLLGAAIGALQRGPSTRQVVDVSTLWGLVAMAVTGALLVALLWDRRSRAAILSLYAWGLAAQAMIIDAFQWQVDNMALAVGISISAYIALTGALWRRGANLSAIGVRLQISDPVAGLRRTSNWLPPLTILGGGFALLLGLVLVLAHPDRPQRVLTSPIPVLIAIGLGCLAQSARKQAFQFTALVMLGLSCVFLSWADIPPGLDGPLWLSRVIRLLIVCCAVSFSYTMIVARRRDLSPEWQMSLKRVGLSAAACGLLVLASVLLLEAFLYLGNPTLGAPISDIQLAAVSVVMVGLVAALIVMAVLPGRDPLDLPEQGRSGYVYAAQLAGGLLFAHIYLTRPQWFGQWGEFWPYIILLIAFAGAGVGELFQRTGIRVLAEPLQRTGTFLPLLPAIGMWFVASRSDYSLYLFGAGILYMGLSIGRKSLASALAAGVAANGALWSLLDDRGLALFSQPQLWLIPPALSVLIAAEINRDRLPESTMTTLRYVGMMVIYLSSAGEIFIRGIGQALWPPMVLLGLSLLGAMAGIVLRIRAFLYLGVTFVLLSMISMVWHAARSINHVWPWWAFGIGLGVCILVFFGFFEKNRDKVTALVERLKEWKP
;
A
#
# COMPACT_ATOMS: atom_id res chain seq x y z
N ALA A 1 -44.40 -49.18 -40.90
CA ALA A 1 -45.12 -49.79 -39.75
C ALA A 1 -46.57 -49.28 -39.74
N ASN A 2 -47.54 -50.08 -39.25
CA ASN A 2 -48.94 -49.64 -39.15
C ASN A 2 -49.14 -48.81 -37.87
N TRP A 3 -48.88 -47.49 -37.97
CA TRP A 3 -48.94 -46.54 -36.84
C TRP A 3 -50.32 -46.44 -36.19
N LEU A 4 -51.40 -46.68 -36.96
CA LEU A 4 -52.76 -46.67 -36.42
C LEU A 4 -52.94 -47.71 -35.31
N SER A 5 -52.48 -48.94 -35.52
CA SER A 5 -52.55 -50.00 -34.49
C SER A 5 -51.74 -49.64 -33.25
N PHE A 6 -50.61 -48.95 -33.43
CA PHE A 6 -49.77 -48.48 -32.33
C PHE A 6 -50.45 -47.34 -31.54
N HIS A 7 -51.07 -46.36 -32.21
CA HIS A 7 -51.80 -45.28 -31.55
C HIS A 7 -53.01 -45.82 -30.77
N VAL A 8 -53.75 -46.77 -31.33
CA VAL A 8 -54.87 -47.44 -30.63
C VAL A 8 -54.37 -48.16 -29.38
N LEU A 9 -53.23 -48.85 -29.47
CA LEU A 9 -52.60 -49.51 -28.33
C LEU A 9 -52.20 -48.48 -27.25
N LEU A 10 -51.52 -47.39 -27.64
CA LEU A 10 -51.09 -46.32 -26.73
C LEU A 10 -52.28 -45.65 -26.02
N VAL A 11 -53.36 -45.35 -26.74
CA VAL A 11 -54.60 -44.81 -26.17
C VAL A 11 -55.27 -45.82 -25.23
N GLY A 12 -55.34 -47.10 -25.61
CA GLY A 12 -55.92 -48.14 -24.77
C GLY A 12 -55.21 -48.24 -23.42
N TRP A 13 -53.88 -48.31 -23.42
CA TRP A 13 -53.10 -48.41 -22.17
C TRP A 13 -53.10 -47.10 -21.36
N THR A 14 -53.10 -45.92 -21.98
CA THR A 14 -53.25 -44.64 -21.26
C THR A 14 -54.61 -44.53 -20.56
N LEU A 15 -55.69 -45.00 -21.21
CA LEU A 15 -57.02 -45.06 -20.59
C LEU A 15 -57.05 -46.03 -19.41
N VAL A 16 -56.33 -47.15 -19.46
CA VAL A 16 -56.20 -48.08 -18.33
C VAL A 16 -55.52 -47.38 -17.13
N VAL A 17 -54.44 -46.63 -17.37
CA VAL A 17 -53.74 -45.86 -16.31
C VAL A 17 -54.66 -44.79 -15.72
N ALA A 18 -55.36 -44.04 -16.56
CA ALA A 18 -56.31 -43.02 -16.12
C ALA A 18 -57.47 -43.62 -15.32
N SER A 19 -57.99 -44.78 -15.74
CA SER A 19 -59.08 -45.50 -15.05
C SER A 19 -58.61 -46.03 -13.69
N ALA A 20 -57.41 -46.61 -13.60
CA ALA A 20 -56.83 -47.07 -12.35
C ALA A 20 -56.63 -45.91 -11.35
N ALA A 21 -56.19 -44.75 -11.84
CA ALA A 21 -56.11 -43.53 -11.02
C ALA A 21 -57.49 -43.07 -10.58
N ALA A 22 -58.50 -43.02 -11.46
CA ALA A 22 -59.86 -42.61 -11.13
C ALA A 22 -60.54 -43.55 -10.11
N GLU A 23 -60.40 -44.87 -10.26
CA GLU A 23 -60.91 -45.85 -9.31
C GLU A 23 -60.28 -45.73 -7.92
N SER A 24 -59.00 -45.33 -7.83
CA SER A 24 -58.34 -45.10 -6.54
C SER A 24 -58.96 -43.95 -5.73
N TRP A 25 -59.67 -43.04 -6.39
CA TRP A 25 -60.42 -41.93 -5.79
C TRP A 25 -61.88 -42.28 -5.47
N TRP A 26 -62.40 -43.40 -5.97
CA TRP A 26 -63.78 -43.79 -5.71
C TRP A 26 -63.96 -44.14 -4.22
N PRO A 27 -64.93 -43.54 -3.51
CA PRO A 27 -65.19 -43.86 -2.12
C PRO A 27 -65.57 -45.34 -1.97
N GLN A 28 -64.79 -46.11 -1.21
CA GLN A 28 -65.21 -47.46 -0.85
C GLN A 28 -66.42 -47.35 0.07
N ARG A 29 -67.59 -47.70 -0.47
CA ARG A 29 -68.91 -47.57 0.17
C ARG A 29 -69.09 -48.41 1.45
N ASN A 30 -68.11 -49.24 1.84
CA ASN A 30 -68.29 -50.28 2.86
C ASN A 30 -67.45 -50.15 4.16
N SER A 31 -66.67 -49.08 4.39
CA SER A 31 -65.96 -48.90 5.67
C SER A 31 -66.63 -47.83 6.54
N HIS A 32 -67.63 -48.22 7.33
CA HIS A 32 -68.44 -47.36 8.19
C HIS A 32 -67.74 -46.80 9.46
N SER A 33 -66.41 -46.77 9.54
CA SER A 33 -65.74 -46.31 10.77
C SER A 33 -64.35 -45.70 10.60
N ALA A 34 -63.93 -45.33 9.39
CA ALA A 34 -62.66 -44.63 9.19
C ALA A 34 -62.89 -43.25 8.55
N PRO A 35 -62.28 -42.17 9.08
CA PRO A 35 -62.38 -40.84 8.50
C PRO A 35 -61.86 -40.87 7.06
N LEU A 36 -62.52 -40.10 6.18
CA LEU A 36 -62.29 -39.95 4.72
C LEU A 36 -60.84 -39.63 4.27
N PHE A 37 -59.88 -39.51 5.19
CA PHE A 37 -58.49 -39.15 4.94
C PHE A 37 -57.45 -40.21 5.38
N ASP A 38 -57.86 -41.40 5.82
CA ASP A 38 -56.90 -42.46 6.15
C ASP A 38 -56.44 -43.20 4.87
N GLY A 39 -55.41 -42.63 4.22
CA GLY A 39 -54.87 -43.02 2.90
C GLY A 39 -54.11 -44.36 2.84
N ARG A 40 -54.41 -45.32 3.71
CA ARG A 40 -53.69 -46.60 3.83
C ARG A 40 -54.56 -47.84 3.56
N SER A 41 -55.55 -47.77 2.66
CA SER A 41 -56.21 -49.00 2.21
C SER A 41 -55.27 -49.79 1.28
N ALA A 42 -54.97 -51.05 1.62
CA ALA A 42 -54.06 -51.90 0.85
C ALA A 42 -54.47 -52.01 -0.64
N ASN A 43 -55.78 -51.95 -0.91
CA ASN A 43 -56.33 -52.00 -2.27
C ASN A 43 -55.95 -50.79 -3.12
N ALA A 44 -55.87 -49.59 -2.55
CA ALA A 44 -55.46 -48.39 -3.30
C ALA A 44 -53.99 -48.48 -3.74
N TRP A 45 -53.12 -49.01 -2.88
CA TRP A 45 -51.71 -49.24 -3.22
C TRP A 45 -51.52 -50.29 -4.31
N ILE A 46 -52.34 -51.36 -4.32
CA ILE A 46 -52.30 -52.38 -5.37
C ILE A 46 -52.73 -51.78 -6.71
N LEU A 47 -53.86 -51.07 -6.75
CA LEU A 47 -54.37 -50.39 -7.95
C LEU A 47 -53.36 -49.37 -8.50
N ILE A 48 -52.76 -48.57 -7.63
CA ILE A 48 -51.72 -47.60 -8.02
C ILE A 48 -50.45 -48.32 -8.47
N GLY A 49 -50.07 -49.44 -7.85
CA GLY A 49 -48.94 -50.26 -8.28
C GLY A 49 -49.09 -50.78 -9.71
N TRP A 50 -50.26 -51.33 -10.04
CA TRP A 50 -50.62 -51.73 -11.41
C TRP A 50 -50.68 -50.53 -12.36
N GLY A 51 -51.24 -49.41 -11.92
CA GLY A 51 -51.25 -48.17 -12.69
C GLY A 51 -49.83 -47.66 -13.02
N CYS A 52 -48.88 -47.80 -12.08
CA CYS A 52 -47.48 -47.43 -12.28
C CYS A 52 -46.75 -48.36 -13.26
N THR A 53 -46.98 -49.68 -13.20
CA THR A 53 -46.35 -50.62 -14.14
C THR A 53 -46.85 -50.41 -15.56
N VAL A 54 -48.17 -50.26 -15.72
CA VAL A 54 -48.77 -49.91 -17.02
C VAL A 54 -48.31 -48.53 -17.47
N GLY A 55 -48.25 -47.54 -16.58
CA GLY A 55 -47.75 -46.20 -16.87
C GLY A 55 -46.29 -46.20 -17.34
N ALA A 56 -45.43 -47.05 -16.79
CA ALA A 56 -44.05 -47.20 -17.24
C ALA A 56 -43.97 -47.80 -18.65
N ILE A 57 -44.83 -48.78 -18.97
CA ILE A 57 -44.94 -49.35 -20.33
C ILE A 57 -45.40 -48.26 -21.30
N VAL A 58 -46.42 -47.49 -20.95
CA VAL A 58 -46.92 -46.39 -21.79
C VAL A 58 -45.85 -45.31 -21.98
N ALA A 59 -45.07 -44.97 -20.95
CA ALA A 59 -43.98 -44.01 -21.06
C ALA A 59 -42.88 -44.52 -22.01
N ALA A 60 -42.55 -45.82 -21.97
CA ALA A 60 -41.58 -46.43 -22.89
C ALA A 60 -42.11 -46.42 -24.35
N LEU A 61 -43.40 -46.73 -24.55
CA LEU A 61 -44.05 -46.65 -25.86
C LEU A 61 -44.09 -45.20 -26.36
N ALA A 62 -44.41 -44.22 -25.50
CA ALA A 62 -44.41 -42.81 -25.85
C ALA A 62 -43.01 -42.31 -26.24
N LEU A 63 -41.95 -42.77 -25.57
CA LEU A 63 -40.57 -42.45 -25.95
C LEU A 63 -40.22 -42.99 -27.34
N TYR A 64 -40.61 -44.23 -27.64
CA TYR A 64 -40.43 -44.82 -28.96
C TYR A 64 -41.20 -44.04 -30.04
N ALA A 65 -42.46 -43.70 -29.75
CA ALA A 65 -43.30 -42.92 -30.65
C ALA A 65 -42.73 -41.52 -30.92
N ALA A 66 -42.15 -40.86 -29.91
CA ALA A 66 -41.58 -39.52 -30.07
C ALA A 66 -40.42 -39.46 -31.09
N VAL A 67 -39.75 -40.58 -31.36
CA VAL A 67 -38.59 -40.65 -32.27
C VAL A 67 -38.99 -41.11 -33.67
N GLU A 68 -39.88 -42.10 -33.78
CA GLU A 68 -40.13 -42.83 -35.03
C GLU A 68 -41.49 -42.50 -35.69
N ASP A 69 -42.43 -41.88 -34.95
CA ASP A 69 -43.80 -41.63 -35.43
C ASP A 69 -43.86 -40.48 -36.45
N PRO A 70 -44.36 -40.71 -37.69
CA PRO A 70 -44.54 -39.65 -38.69
C PRO A 70 -45.55 -38.57 -38.27
N THR A 71 -46.44 -38.88 -37.32
CA THR A 71 -47.41 -37.94 -36.74
C THR A 71 -46.97 -37.43 -35.36
N GLY A 72 -45.74 -37.74 -34.95
CA GLY A 72 -45.12 -37.22 -33.73
C GLY A 72 -45.05 -35.69 -33.74
N PRO A 73 -45.05 -35.03 -32.56
CA PRO A 73 -44.89 -35.59 -31.22
C PRO A 73 -46.22 -35.76 -30.46
N TRP A 74 -47.37 -35.52 -31.10
CA TRP A 74 -48.64 -35.26 -30.39
C TRP A 74 -49.19 -36.46 -29.62
N TRP A 75 -49.05 -37.68 -30.15
CA TRP A 75 -49.49 -38.91 -29.47
C TRP A 75 -48.64 -39.23 -28.24
N ALA A 76 -47.32 -39.10 -28.35
CA ALA A 76 -46.40 -39.26 -27.22
C ALA A 76 -46.68 -38.21 -26.13
N PHE A 77 -46.85 -36.95 -26.53
CA PHE A 77 -47.21 -35.86 -25.62
C PHE A 77 -48.51 -36.15 -24.86
N GLY A 78 -49.59 -36.46 -25.57
CA GLY A 78 -50.89 -36.73 -24.94
C GLY A 78 -50.85 -37.91 -23.97
N ALA A 79 -50.16 -38.98 -24.36
CA ALA A 79 -49.97 -40.15 -23.49
C ALA A 79 -49.21 -39.80 -22.21
N THR A 80 -48.08 -39.11 -22.32
CA THR A 80 -47.22 -38.77 -21.17
C THR A 80 -47.88 -37.76 -20.24
N VAL A 81 -48.60 -36.76 -20.76
CA VAL A 81 -49.40 -35.83 -19.93
C VAL A 81 -50.47 -36.59 -19.15
N THR A 82 -51.16 -37.53 -19.78
CA THR A 82 -52.19 -38.34 -19.12
C THR A 82 -51.62 -39.16 -17.97
N ILE A 83 -50.46 -39.80 -18.17
CA ILE A 83 -49.76 -40.52 -17.09
C ILE A 83 -49.28 -39.54 -16.00
N ALA A 84 -48.76 -38.36 -16.37
CA ALA A 84 -48.31 -37.35 -15.41
C ALA A 84 -49.45 -36.89 -14.49
N LEU A 85 -50.64 -36.67 -15.05
CA LEU A 85 -51.86 -36.32 -14.32
C LEU A 85 -52.35 -37.48 -13.45
N ALA A 86 -52.36 -38.70 -13.98
CA ALA A 86 -52.73 -39.92 -13.24
C ALA A 86 -51.79 -40.15 -12.04
N ALA A 87 -50.47 -39.99 -12.24
CA ALA A 87 -49.48 -40.06 -11.17
C ALA A 87 -49.68 -38.96 -10.13
N GLY A 88 -50.03 -37.74 -10.54
CA GLY A 88 -50.33 -36.63 -9.63
C GLY A 88 -51.61 -36.86 -8.82
N ALA A 89 -52.65 -37.40 -9.44
CA ALA A 89 -53.88 -37.79 -8.76
C ALA A 89 -53.62 -38.93 -7.75
N ALA A 90 -52.85 -39.94 -8.13
CA ALA A 90 -52.44 -41.02 -7.22
C ALA A 90 -51.58 -40.50 -6.05
N ALA A 91 -50.65 -39.57 -6.34
CA ALA A 91 -49.81 -38.93 -5.32
C ALA A 91 -50.65 -38.18 -4.28
N LEU A 92 -51.65 -37.41 -4.71
CA LEU A 92 -52.59 -36.71 -3.82
C LEU A 92 -53.41 -37.67 -2.95
N ARG A 93 -53.88 -38.78 -3.53
CA ARG A 93 -54.70 -39.77 -2.83
C ARG A 93 -53.97 -40.51 -1.70
N VAL A 94 -52.71 -40.85 -1.96
CA VAL A 94 -51.87 -41.69 -1.08
C VAL A 94 -50.85 -40.88 -0.29
N ARG A 95 -50.75 -39.57 -0.55
CA ARG A 95 -49.78 -38.65 0.07
C ARG A 95 -48.33 -39.12 -0.13
N SER A 96 -47.96 -39.44 -1.37
CA SER A 96 -46.63 -39.97 -1.72
C SER A 96 -45.79 -38.95 -2.48
N GLN A 97 -44.61 -38.62 -1.94
CA GLN A 97 -43.62 -37.76 -2.61
C GLN A 97 -43.06 -38.42 -3.88
N LEU A 98 -42.87 -39.75 -3.90
CA LEU A 98 -42.32 -40.45 -5.06
C LEU A 98 -43.22 -40.31 -6.31
N LEU A 99 -44.53 -40.39 -6.11
CA LEU A 99 -45.50 -40.20 -7.21
C LEU A 99 -45.60 -38.73 -7.64
N ALA A 100 -45.40 -37.79 -6.71
CA ALA A 100 -45.28 -36.37 -7.04
C ALA A 100 -44.03 -36.07 -7.88
N TYR A 101 -42.90 -36.74 -7.58
CA TYR A 101 -41.71 -36.71 -8.43
C TYR A 101 -41.98 -37.26 -9.82
N ALA A 102 -42.60 -38.43 -9.92
CA ALA A 102 -42.95 -39.04 -11.19
C ALA A 102 -43.87 -38.14 -12.02
N SER A 103 -44.88 -37.53 -11.40
CA SER A 103 -45.79 -36.58 -12.05
C SER A 103 -45.05 -35.37 -12.65
N THR A 104 -44.19 -34.73 -11.86
CA THR A 104 -43.44 -33.54 -12.31
C THR A 104 -42.40 -33.88 -13.39
N LEU A 105 -41.73 -35.02 -13.25
CA LEU A 105 -40.75 -35.51 -14.22
C LEU A 105 -41.43 -35.84 -15.56
N LEU A 106 -42.55 -36.57 -15.53
CA LEU A 106 -43.31 -36.90 -16.74
C LEU A 106 -43.88 -35.66 -17.42
N ALA A 107 -44.36 -34.66 -16.66
CA ALA A 107 -44.77 -33.37 -17.22
C ALA A 107 -43.61 -32.65 -17.94
N THR A 108 -42.39 -32.74 -17.39
CA THR A 108 -41.18 -32.20 -18.00
C THR A 108 -40.80 -32.96 -19.28
N VAL A 109 -40.90 -34.30 -19.27
CA VAL A 109 -40.65 -35.13 -20.46
C VAL A 109 -41.67 -34.84 -21.57
N ALA A 110 -42.94 -34.67 -21.22
CA ALA A 110 -43.98 -34.30 -22.17
C ALA A 110 -43.66 -32.95 -22.84
N ALA A 111 -43.18 -31.97 -22.08
CA ALA A 111 -42.74 -30.70 -22.62
C ALA A 111 -41.57 -30.83 -23.61
N THR A 112 -40.61 -31.72 -23.34
CA THR A 112 -39.53 -32.04 -24.28
C THR A 112 -40.07 -32.55 -25.61
N TYR A 113 -41.12 -33.39 -25.59
CA TYR A 113 -41.71 -33.93 -26.82
C TYR A 113 -42.33 -32.84 -27.70
N VAL A 114 -43.07 -31.90 -27.11
CA VAL A 114 -43.64 -30.77 -27.85
C VAL A 114 -42.52 -30.00 -28.55
N TRP A 115 -41.43 -29.71 -27.84
CA TRP A 115 -40.30 -28.99 -28.41
C TRP A 115 -39.63 -29.74 -29.56
N VAL A 116 -39.23 -31.00 -29.33
CA VAL A 116 -38.51 -31.84 -30.30
C VAL A 116 -39.32 -32.04 -31.58
N GLY A 117 -40.64 -32.16 -31.49
CA GLY A 117 -41.47 -32.35 -32.68
C GLY A 117 -41.92 -31.05 -33.37
N THR A 118 -41.66 -29.87 -32.78
CA THR A 118 -41.93 -28.58 -33.42
C THR A 118 -40.72 -27.99 -34.16
N ILE A 119 -39.52 -28.45 -33.86
CA ILE A 119 -38.27 -27.90 -34.42
C ILE A 119 -37.57 -28.96 -35.26
N ASP A 120 -37.10 -28.56 -36.43
CA ASP A 120 -36.25 -29.39 -37.26
C ASP A 120 -34.89 -29.58 -36.58
N THR A 121 -34.71 -30.74 -35.93
CA THR A 121 -33.52 -31.08 -35.15
C THR A 121 -32.24 -31.13 -35.97
N SER A 122 -32.34 -31.20 -37.30
CA SER A 122 -31.19 -31.16 -38.22
C SER A 122 -30.57 -29.76 -38.39
N LEU A 123 -31.29 -28.70 -37.97
CA LEU A 123 -30.90 -27.29 -38.11
C LEU A 123 -30.80 -26.56 -36.75
N ALA A 124 -30.84 -27.28 -35.63
CA ALA A 124 -30.86 -26.69 -34.30
C ALA A 124 -29.53 -25.96 -33.96
N ASP A 125 -29.54 -24.63 -34.01
CA ASP A 125 -28.44 -23.80 -33.53
C ASP A 125 -28.46 -23.69 -31.99
N SER A 126 -27.37 -23.19 -31.43
CA SER A 126 -27.15 -22.90 -30.01
C SER A 126 -28.28 -22.10 -29.33
N SER A 127 -28.98 -21.24 -30.06
CA SER A 127 -30.15 -20.49 -29.58
C SER A 127 -31.38 -21.38 -29.34
N GLU A 128 -31.63 -22.38 -30.18
CA GLU A 128 -32.75 -23.32 -30.04
C GLU A 128 -32.56 -24.26 -28.85
N MET A 129 -31.32 -24.68 -28.59
CA MET A 129 -30.99 -25.46 -27.38
C MET A 129 -31.21 -24.64 -26.10
N LEU A 130 -30.91 -23.34 -26.13
CA LEU A 130 -31.14 -22.45 -25.00
C LEU A 130 -32.64 -22.23 -24.74
N LEU A 131 -33.44 -22.11 -25.80
CA LEU A 131 -34.90 -22.02 -25.69
C LEU A 131 -35.52 -23.28 -25.07
N LEU A 132 -35.08 -24.48 -25.50
CA LEU A 132 -35.47 -25.74 -24.87
C LEU A 132 -35.19 -25.72 -23.36
N ALA A 133 -33.99 -25.30 -22.96
CA ALA A 133 -33.60 -25.24 -21.57
C ALA A 133 -34.54 -24.32 -20.75
N HIS A 134 -34.90 -23.14 -21.28
CA HIS A 134 -35.87 -22.25 -20.63
C HIS A 134 -37.25 -22.88 -20.49
N TRP A 135 -37.72 -23.61 -21.51
CA TRP A 135 -39.01 -24.31 -21.48
C TRP A 135 -39.06 -25.41 -20.43
N LEU A 136 -37.98 -26.18 -20.30
CA LEU A 136 -37.84 -27.20 -19.25
C LEU A 136 -37.80 -26.56 -17.85
N ILE A 137 -37.11 -25.43 -17.68
CA ILE A 137 -37.11 -24.69 -16.41
C ILE A 137 -38.52 -24.22 -16.05
N ILE A 138 -39.28 -23.68 -17.00
CA ILE A 138 -40.66 -23.22 -16.78
C ILE A 138 -41.54 -24.38 -16.30
N THR A 139 -41.49 -25.52 -16.99
CA THR A 139 -42.36 -26.67 -16.67
C THR A 139 -42.02 -27.30 -15.32
N MET A 140 -40.74 -27.46 -15.02
CA MET A 140 -40.29 -27.87 -13.69
C MET A 140 -40.75 -26.90 -12.61
N ALA A 141 -40.65 -25.58 -12.85
CA ALA A 141 -41.04 -24.57 -11.88
C ALA A 141 -42.56 -24.52 -11.65
N VAL A 142 -43.38 -24.67 -12.70
CA VAL A 142 -44.84 -24.76 -12.59
C VAL A 142 -45.26 -26.02 -11.83
N GLY A 143 -44.70 -27.18 -12.17
CA GLY A 143 -44.98 -28.43 -11.46
C GLY A 143 -44.54 -28.39 -10.00
N ALA A 144 -43.37 -27.82 -9.71
CA ALA A 144 -42.91 -27.58 -8.34
C ALA A 144 -43.84 -26.61 -7.59
N GLY A 145 -44.36 -25.58 -8.25
CA GLY A 145 -45.31 -24.62 -7.68
C GLY A 145 -46.63 -25.28 -7.27
N PHE A 146 -47.15 -26.19 -8.08
CA PHE A 146 -48.33 -26.99 -7.75
C PHE A 146 -48.10 -27.83 -6.48
N TRP A 147 -47.00 -28.57 -6.41
CA TRP A 147 -46.69 -29.39 -5.24
C TRP A 147 -46.36 -28.56 -3.99
N LEU A 148 -45.77 -27.38 -4.15
CA LEU A 148 -45.56 -26.43 -3.06
C LEU A 148 -46.89 -25.93 -2.49
N ALA A 149 -47.86 -25.59 -3.34
CA ALA A 149 -49.18 -25.16 -2.89
C ALA A 149 -49.88 -26.25 -2.06
N ILE A 150 -49.75 -27.52 -2.49
CA ILE A 150 -50.27 -28.68 -1.75
C ILE A 150 -49.55 -28.85 -0.40
N GLU A 151 -48.22 -28.78 -0.38
CA GLU A 151 -47.42 -28.90 0.84
C GLU A 151 -47.77 -27.79 1.84
N VAL A 152 -47.81 -26.52 1.40
CA VAL A 152 -48.14 -25.38 2.26
C VAL A 152 -49.57 -25.51 2.80
N ASN A 153 -50.54 -25.88 1.96
CA ASN A 153 -51.92 -26.10 2.40
C ASN A 153 -52.03 -27.26 3.40
N SER A 154 -51.25 -28.33 3.21
CA SER A 154 -51.18 -29.46 4.15
C SER A 154 -50.60 -29.03 5.50
N GLN A 155 -49.49 -28.27 5.48
CA GLN A 155 -48.86 -27.72 6.69
C GLN A 155 -49.77 -26.74 7.43
N GLN A 156 -50.55 -25.92 6.71
CA GLN A 156 -51.46 -24.94 7.31
C GLN A 156 -52.73 -25.57 7.90
N ARG A 157 -53.33 -26.56 7.22
CA ARG A 157 -54.61 -27.16 7.66
C ARG A 157 -54.45 -28.29 8.66
N HIS A 158 -53.37 -29.06 8.55
CA HIS A 158 -53.19 -30.30 9.33
C HIS A 158 -51.97 -30.28 10.25
N ASP A 159 -51.21 -29.17 10.27
CA ASP A 159 -49.95 -29.04 11.02
C ASP A 159 -48.94 -30.18 10.77
N GLN A 160 -49.02 -30.79 9.60
CA GLN A 160 -48.20 -31.92 9.17
C GLN A 160 -47.70 -31.69 7.73
N PRO A 161 -46.51 -32.21 7.37
CA PRO A 161 -46.06 -32.19 5.98
C PRO A 161 -46.94 -33.10 5.12
N PHE A 162 -46.90 -32.93 3.79
CA PHE A 162 -47.71 -33.75 2.88
C PHE A 162 -47.47 -35.24 3.09
N GLN A 163 -46.20 -35.65 3.30
CA GLN A 163 -45.83 -37.00 3.70
C GLN A 163 -44.95 -36.95 4.96
N PRO A 164 -45.48 -37.33 6.15
CA PRO A 164 -44.75 -37.30 7.42
C PRO A 164 -43.51 -38.21 7.47
N ASP A 165 -43.65 -39.44 6.98
CA ASP A 165 -42.66 -40.51 7.14
C ASP A 165 -41.68 -40.63 5.96
N SER A 166 -41.56 -39.59 5.11
CA SER A 166 -40.74 -39.67 3.90
C SER A 166 -39.27 -39.37 4.18
N ASN A 167 -38.38 -40.26 3.71
CA ASN A 167 -36.95 -39.99 3.62
C ASN A 167 -36.58 -39.15 2.39
N TRP A 168 -37.51 -38.93 1.47
CA TRP A 168 -37.28 -38.16 0.25
C TRP A 168 -37.36 -36.65 0.53
N LEU A 169 -36.50 -35.88 -0.14
CA LEU A 169 -36.67 -34.42 -0.21
C LEU A 169 -38.04 -34.10 -0.82
N PRO A 170 -38.78 -33.09 -0.32
CA PRO A 170 -40.04 -32.70 -0.93
C PRO A 170 -39.88 -32.32 -2.40
N THR A 171 -40.78 -32.80 -3.27
CA THR A 171 -40.70 -32.64 -4.73
C THR A 171 -40.47 -31.19 -5.14
N HIS A 172 -41.23 -30.25 -4.57
CA HIS A 172 -41.12 -28.84 -4.90
C HIS A 172 -39.75 -28.24 -4.61
N ARG A 173 -39.03 -28.70 -3.57
CA ARG A 173 -37.70 -28.19 -3.24
C ARG A 173 -36.64 -28.69 -4.21
N CYS A 174 -36.73 -29.96 -4.58
CA CYS A 174 -35.78 -30.55 -5.53
C CYS A 174 -35.92 -29.87 -6.90
N PHE A 175 -37.14 -29.78 -7.42
CA PHE A 175 -37.37 -29.13 -8.71
C PHE A 175 -37.18 -27.61 -8.67
N ALA A 176 -37.44 -26.92 -7.56
CA ALA A 176 -37.06 -25.51 -7.42
C ALA A 176 -35.53 -25.31 -7.45
N ALA A 177 -34.77 -26.21 -6.83
CA ALA A 177 -33.32 -26.17 -6.88
C ALA A 177 -32.79 -26.46 -8.29
N ILE A 178 -33.33 -27.48 -8.97
CA ILE A 178 -32.98 -27.81 -10.35
C ILE A 178 -33.33 -26.66 -11.30
N ALA A 179 -34.52 -26.06 -11.18
CA ALA A 179 -34.95 -24.91 -11.98
C ALA A 179 -34.02 -23.70 -11.78
N LEU A 180 -33.65 -23.41 -10.53
CA LEU A 180 -32.72 -22.32 -10.22
C LEU A 180 -31.30 -22.60 -10.74
N VAL A 181 -30.79 -23.81 -10.56
CA VAL A 181 -29.47 -24.21 -11.08
C VAL A 181 -29.46 -24.19 -12.61
N GLY A 182 -30.53 -24.68 -13.24
CA GLY A 182 -30.74 -24.59 -14.68
C GLY A 182 -30.71 -23.16 -15.18
N LEU A 183 -31.44 -22.26 -14.51
CA LEU A 183 -31.47 -20.83 -14.86
C LEU A 183 -30.10 -20.14 -14.69
N LEU A 184 -29.36 -20.48 -13.64
CA LEU A 184 -27.99 -20.01 -13.45
C LEU A 184 -27.05 -20.58 -14.51
N ALA A 185 -27.21 -21.86 -14.86
CA ALA A 185 -26.38 -22.50 -15.88
C ALA A 185 -26.65 -21.89 -17.26
N THR A 186 -27.90 -21.65 -17.64
CA THR A 186 -28.23 -21.03 -18.93
C THR A 186 -27.74 -19.59 -19.02
N THR A 187 -27.86 -18.81 -17.94
CA THR A 187 -27.33 -17.43 -17.88
C THR A 187 -25.80 -17.37 -17.92
N LEU A 188 -25.11 -18.23 -17.17
CA LEU A 188 -23.64 -18.29 -17.21
C LEU A 188 -23.12 -18.82 -18.55
N LEU A 189 -23.74 -19.86 -19.09
CA LEU A 189 -23.33 -20.45 -20.36
C LEU A 189 -23.59 -19.49 -21.51
N GLY A 190 -24.73 -18.80 -21.54
CA GLY A 190 -25.01 -17.78 -22.55
C GLY A 190 -24.05 -16.60 -22.45
N ALA A 191 -23.71 -16.15 -21.24
CA ALA A 191 -22.68 -15.12 -21.05
C ALA A 191 -21.29 -15.59 -21.52
N ALA A 192 -20.92 -16.86 -21.26
CA ALA A 192 -19.65 -17.43 -21.68
C ALA A 192 -19.55 -17.62 -23.19
N ILE A 193 -20.61 -18.14 -23.83
CA ILE A 193 -20.71 -18.27 -25.29
C ILE A 193 -20.66 -16.89 -25.94
N GLY A 194 -21.40 -15.92 -25.39
CA GLY A 194 -21.35 -14.53 -25.82
C GLY A 194 -19.94 -13.95 -25.73
N ALA A 195 -19.20 -14.22 -24.65
CA ALA A 195 -17.81 -13.76 -24.52
C ALA A 195 -16.86 -14.41 -25.55
N LEU A 196 -17.07 -15.69 -25.90
CA LEU A 196 -16.24 -16.42 -26.87
C LEU A 196 -16.52 -16.04 -28.33
N GLN A 197 -17.77 -15.69 -28.66
CA GLN A 197 -18.21 -15.42 -30.03
C GLN A 197 -18.15 -13.94 -30.45
N ARG A 198 -17.94 -13.01 -29.51
CA ARG A 198 -17.89 -11.57 -29.82
C ARG A 198 -16.59 -11.19 -30.52
N GLY A 199 -16.66 -11.01 -31.83
CA GLY A 199 -15.70 -10.22 -32.59
C GLY A 199 -16.01 -8.71 -32.48
N PRO A 200 -15.13 -7.81 -32.97
CA PRO A 200 -15.28 -6.36 -32.85
C PRO A 200 -16.55 -5.77 -33.49
N SER A 201 -17.25 -6.54 -34.32
CA SER A 201 -18.37 -6.06 -35.15
C SER A 201 -19.59 -7.00 -35.17
N THR A 202 -19.57 -8.12 -34.44
CA THR A 202 -20.68 -9.09 -34.46
C THR A 202 -21.61 -8.91 -33.26
N ARG A 203 -22.90 -8.71 -33.54
CA ARG A 203 -23.98 -8.81 -32.54
C ARG A 203 -23.97 -10.21 -31.93
N GLN A 204 -24.37 -10.29 -30.66
CA GLN A 204 -24.49 -11.54 -29.91
C GLN A 204 -25.42 -12.51 -30.66
N VAL A 205 -24.93 -13.72 -30.96
CA VAL A 205 -25.70 -14.76 -31.68
C VAL A 205 -26.66 -15.48 -30.74
N VAL A 206 -26.36 -15.47 -29.43
CA VAL A 206 -27.15 -16.14 -28.39
C VAL A 206 -27.56 -15.15 -27.31
N ASP A 207 -28.84 -14.78 -27.32
CA ASP A 207 -29.48 -13.92 -26.30
C ASP A 207 -30.14 -14.76 -25.22
N VAL A 208 -29.69 -14.62 -23.98
CA VAL A 208 -30.34 -15.27 -22.83
C VAL A 208 -31.62 -14.53 -22.44
N SER A 209 -31.63 -13.22 -22.67
CA SER A 209 -32.74 -12.31 -22.39
C SER A 209 -33.97 -12.43 -23.32
N THR A 210 -34.13 -13.55 -24.01
CA THR A 210 -35.34 -13.86 -24.81
C THR A 210 -36.62 -13.81 -23.97
N LEU A 211 -37.78 -13.65 -24.63
CA LEU A 211 -39.09 -13.68 -23.98
C LEU A 211 -39.25 -14.91 -23.07
N TRP A 212 -38.84 -16.10 -23.54
CA TRP A 212 -38.93 -17.33 -22.76
C TRP A 212 -37.93 -17.39 -21.60
N GLY A 213 -36.75 -16.78 -21.74
CA GLY A 213 -35.84 -16.56 -20.62
C GLY A 213 -36.46 -15.69 -19.54
N LEU A 214 -37.14 -14.60 -19.91
CA LEU A 214 -37.84 -13.72 -18.97
C LEU A 214 -39.02 -14.43 -18.28
N VAL A 215 -39.77 -15.25 -19.02
CA VAL A 215 -40.84 -16.10 -18.45
C VAL A 215 -40.24 -17.12 -17.48
N ALA A 216 -39.14 -17.79 -17.82
CA ALA A 216 -38.45 -18.73 -16.94
C ALA A 216 -37.97 -18.05 -15.65
N MET A 217 -37.41 -16.85 -15.77
CA MET A 217 -37.00 -16.01 -14.64
C MET A 217 -38.19 -15.64 -13.75
N ALA A 218 -39.30 -15.19 -14.34
CA ALA A 218 -40.49 -14.78 -13.60
C ALA A 218 -41.17 -15.96 -12.87
N VAL A 219 -41.35 -17.10 -13.55
CA VAL A 219 -41.99 -18.29 -12.98
C VAL A 219 -41.12 -18.90 -11.87
N THR A 220 -39.81 -19.00 -12.09
CA THR A 220 -38.87 -19.47 -11.06
C THR A 220 -38.82 -18.49 -9.88
N GLY A 221 -38.85 -17.18 -10.14
CA GLY A 221 -38.94 -16.15 -9.10
C GLY A 221 -40.20 -16.30 -8.25
N ALA A 222 -41.37 -16.47 -8.89
CA ALA A 222 -42.63 -16.69 -8.20
C ALA A 222 -42.60 -17.96 -7.32
N LEU A 223 -42.03 -19.05 -7.84
CA LEU A 223 -41.83 -20.29 -7.08
C LEU A 223 -40.94 -20.07 -5.86
N LEU A 224 -39.78 -19.41 -6.03
CA LEU A 224 -38.84 -19.16 -4.94
C LEU A 224 -39.39 -18.19 -3.89
N VAL A 225 -40.22 -17.22 -4.28
CA VAL A 225 -40.97 -16.37 -3.36
C VAL A 225 -42.00 -17.20 -2.60
N ALA A 226 -42.74 -18.08 -3.29
CA ALA A 226 -43.70 -18.97 -2.66
C ALA A 226 -43.04 -19.93 -1.64
N LEU A 227 -41.77 -20.32 -1.84
CA LEU A 227 -41.03 -21.15 -0.87
C LEU A 227 -40.88 -20.49 0.51
N LEU A 228 -41.09 -19.17 0.65
CA LEU A 228 -41.09 -18.50 1.94
C LEU A 228 -42.24 -18.99 2.86
N TRP A 229 -43.33 -19.50 2.29
CA TRP A 229 -44.44 -20.06 3.06
C TRP A 229 -44.18 -21.49 3.56
N ASP A 230 -43.18 -22.21 3.03
CA ASP A 230 -42.85 -23.57 3.46
C ASP A 230 -42.03 -23.56 4.77
N ARG A 231 -42.63 -24.03 5.88
CA ARG A 231 -42.01 -24.04 7.22
C ARG A 231 -40.70 -24.81 7.31
N ARG A 232 -40.55 -25.82 6.46
CA ARG A 232 -39.39 -26.71 6.48
C ARG A 232 -38.29 -26.25 5.49
N SER A 233 -38.52 -25.20 4.70
CA SER A 233 -37.54 -24.67 3.74
C SER A 233 -36.53 -23.74 4.41
N ARG A 234 -35.31 -24.24 4.64
CA ARG A 234 -34.23 -23.43 5.26
C ARG A 234 -33.50 -22.52 4.27
N ALA A 235 -33.54 -22.85 2.97
CA ALA A 235 -32.74 -22.21 1.92
C ALA A 235 -33.49 -21.15 1.12
N ALA A 236 -34.78 -20.88 1.38
CA ALA A 236 -35.61 -19.99 0.56
C ALA A 236 -34.98 -18.61 0.30
N ILE A 237 -34.46 -17.94 1.33
CA ILE A 237 -33.82 -16.61 1.18
C ILE A 237 -32.51 -16.69 0.38
N LEU A 238 -31.73 -17.77 0.55
CA LEU A 238 -30.50 -17.98 -0.22
C LEU A 238 -30.82 -18.25 -1.70
N SER A 239 -31.85 -19.03 -1.98
CA SER A 239 -32.33 -19.28 -3.34
C SER A 239 -32.84 -18.00 -4.00
N LEU A 240 -33.55 -17.13 -3.27
CA LEU A 240 -33.95 -15.80 -3.75
C LEU A 240 -32.75 -14.89 -4.03
N TYR A 241 -31.71 -14.95 -3.19
CA TYR A 241 -30.46 -14.23 -3.44
C TYR A 241 -29.75 -14.72 -4.71
N ALA A 242 -29.69 -16.03 -4.93
CA ALA A 242 -29.11 -16.60 -6.14
C ALA A 242 -29.94 -16.29 -7.40
N TRP A 243 -31.27 -16.29 -7.28
CA TRP A 243 -32.18 -15.85 -8.33
C TRP A 243 -31.98 -14.37 -8.68
N GLY A 244 -31.80 -13.50 -7.69
CA GLY A 244 -31.49 -12.08 -7.93
C GLY A 244 -30.18 -11.87 -8.70
N LEU A 245 -29.16 -12.72 -8.48
CA LEU A 245 -27.94 -12.71 -9.28
C LEU A 245 -28.19 -13.15 -10.73
N ALA A 246 -29.01 -14.18 -10.94
CA ALA A 246 -29.40 -14.62 -12.28
C ALA A 246 -30.18 -13.52 -13.03
N ALA A 247 -31.12 -12.85 -12.34
CA ALA A 247 -31.86 -11.71 -12.87
C ALA A 247 -30.93 -10.56 -13.26
N GLN A 248 -29.93 -10.27 -12.42
CA GLN A 248 -28.93 -9.26 -12.71
C GLN A 248 -28.07 -9.60 -13.94
N ALA A 249 -27.66 -10.87 -14.09
CA ALA A 249 -26.94 -11.34 -15.27
C ALA A 249 -27.79 -11.17 -16.55
N MET A 250 -29.08 -11.52 -16.50
CA MET A 250 -30.00 -11.30 -17.62
C MET A 250 -30.19 -9.82 -17.97
N ILE A 251 -30.22 -8.92 -16.98
CA ILE A 251 -30.31 -7.48 -17.23
C ILE A 251 -29.06 -6.99 -17.98
N ILE A 252 -27.86 -7.42 -17.56
CA ILE A 252 -26.61 -7.06 -18.26
C ILE A 252 -26.64 -7.55 -19.71
N ASP A 253 -27.09 -8.79 -19.93
CA ASP A 253 -27.26 -9.38 -21.26
C ASP A 253 -28.23 -8.56 -22.13
N ALA A 254 -29.40 -8.19 -21.59
CA ALA A 254 -30.43 -7.42 -22.30
C ALA A 254 -29.94 -6.05 -22.79
N PHE A 255 -28.99 -5.43 -22.08
CA PHE A 255 -28.42 -4.14 -22.50
C PHE A 255 -27.39 -4.24 -23.63
N GLN A 256 -26.95 -5.44 -24.01
CA GLN A 256 -26.06 -5.68 -25.15
C GLN A 256 -24.79 -4.79 -25.11
N TRP A 257 -24.15 -4.72 -23.93
CA TRP A 257 -22.95 -3.90 -23.75
C TRP A 257 -21.82 -4.38 -24.67
N GLN A 258 -21.09 -3.42 -25.25
CA GLN A 258 -19.84 -3.71 -25.98
C GLN A 258 -18.87 -4.52 -25.11
N VAL A 259 -18.10 -5.42 -25.73
CA VAL A 259 -17.17 -6.35 -25.04
C VAL A 259 -16.29 -5.61 -24.04
N ASP A 260 -15.72 -4.49 -24.48
CA ASP A 260 -14.79 -3.66 -23.71
C ASP A 260 -15.43 -3.15 -22.41
N ASN A 261 -16.74 -2.89 -22.44
CA ASN A 261 -17.51 -2.37 -21.31
C ASN A 261 -18.09 -3.48 -20.41
N MET A 262 -18.06 -4.74 -20.83
CA MET A 262 -18.75 -5.81 -20.10
C MET A 262 -18.15 -6.05 -18.72
N ALA A 263 -16.83 -6.00 -18.60
CA ALA A 263 -16.15 -6.09 -17.31
C ALA A 263 -16.56 -4.96 -16.36
N LEU A 264 -16.69 -3.73 -16.87
CA LEU A 264 -17.15 -2.59 -16.09
C LEU A 264 -18.61 -2.78 -15.63
N ALA A 265 -19.49 -3.20 -16.55
CA ALA A 265 -20.88 -3.47 -16.25
C ALA A 265 -21.01 -4.54 -15.15
N VAL A 266 -20.29 -5.66 -15.27
CA VAL A 266 -20.26 -6.72 -14.25
C VAL A 266 -19.78 -6.18 -12.89
N GLY A 267 -18.68 -5.43 -12.86
CA GLY A 267 -18.13 -4.87 -11.61
C GLY A 267 -19.09 -3.92 -10.89
N ILE A 268 -19.71 -3.00 -11.62
CA ILE A 268 -20.72 -2.08 -11.07
C ILE A 268 -21.94 -2.86 -10.62
N SER A 269 -22.40 -3.83 -11.41
CA SER A 269 -23.60 -4.60 -11.13
C SER A 269 -23.45 -5.42 -9.85
N ILE A 270 -22.36 -6.19 -9.68
CA ILE A 270 -22.09 -6.94 -8.45
C ILE A 270 -22.06 -6.00 -7.23
N SER A 271 -21.41 -4.84 -7.36
CA SER A 271 -21.31 -3.87 -6.28
C SER A 271 -22.66 -3.25 -5.94
N ALA A 272 -23.49 -2.96 -6.95
CA ALA A 272 -24.85 -2.46 -6.77
C ALA A 272 -25.75 -3.51 -6.10
N TYR A 273 -25.57 -4.80 -6.43
CA TYR A 273 -26.29 -5.89 -5.78
C TYR A 273 -25.91 -6.05 -4.31
N ILE A 274 -24.63 -5.91 -3.99
CA ILE A 274 -24.13 -5.83 -2.61
C ILE A 274 -24.75 -4.65 -1.85
N ALA A 275 -24.79 -3.47 -2.48
CA ALA A 275 -25.41 -2.28 -1.88
C ALA A 275 -26.91 -2.50 -1.62
N LEU A 276 -27.62 -3.07 -2.59
CA LEU A 276 -29.05 -3.37 -2.51
C LEU A 276 -29.36 -4.39 -1.41
N THR A 277 -28.66 -5.52 -1.42
CA THR A 277 -28.86 -6.60 -0.42
C THR A 277 -28.47 -6.14 0.98
N GLY A 278 -27.42 -5.34 1.13
CA GLY A 278 -27.09 -4.66 2.38
C GLY A 278 -28.19 -3.71 2.85
N ALA A 279 -28.72 -2.86 1.95
CA ALA A 279 -29.81 -1.94 2.28
C ALA A 279 -31.10 -2.66 2.70
N LEU A 280 -31.44 -3.76 2.02
CA LEU A 280 -32.54 -4.65 2.40
C LEU A 280 -32.29 -5.29 3.77
N TRP A 281 -31.07 -5.76 4.04
CA TRP A 281 -30.69 -6.31 5.34
C TRP A 281 -30.85 -5.30 6.48
N ARG A 282 -30.46 -4.04 6.27
CA ARG A 282 -30.65 -2.97 7.26
C ARG A 282 -32.13 -2.76 7.62
N ARG A 283 -33.04 -3.01 6.67
CA ARG A 283 -34.49 -2.99 6.86
C ARG A 283 -35.06 -4.34 7.31
N GLY A 284 -34.21 -5.29 7.70
CA GLY A 284 -34.58 -6.67 8.04
C GLY A 284 -35.69 -6.78 9.10
N ALA A 285 -35.68 -5.93 10.14
CA ALA A 285 -36.74 -5.92 11.15
C ALA A 285 -38.11 -5.48 10.59
N ASN A 286 -38.13 -4.53 9.65
CA ASN A 286 -39.37 -4.13 8.98
C ASN A 286 -39.84 -5.22 8.02
N LEU A 287 -38.90 -5.86 7.31
CA LEU A 287 -39.20 -6.98 6.41
C LEU A 287 -39.73 -8.20 7.17
N SER A 288 -39.20 -8.51 8.35
CA SER A 288 -39.75 -9.58 9.19
C SER A 288 -41.14 -9.25 9.69
N ALA A 289 -41.42 -8.00 10.08
CA ALA A 289 -42.75 -7.56 10.47
C ALA A 289 -43.78 -7.70 9.32
N ILE A 290 -43.37 -7.33 8.08
CA ILE A 290 -44.19 -7.57 6.87
C ILE A 290 -44.39 -9.07 6.65
N GLY A 291 -43.34 -9.88 6.82
CA GLY A 291 -43.44 -11.33 6.69
C GLY A 291 -44.42 -11.97 7.67
N VAL A 292 -44.43 -11.51 8.92
CA VAL A 292 -45.43 -11.95 9.93
C VAL A 292 -46.85 -11.60 9.47
N ARG A 293 -47.08 -10.40 8.91
CA ARG A 293 -48.39 -10.00 8.37
C ARG A 293 -48.83 -10.87 7.19
N LEU A 294 -47.89 -11.29 6.35
CA LEU A 294 -48.13 -12.17 5.20
C LEU A 294 -48.16 -13.67 5.57
N GLN A 295 -48.12 -14.01 6.87
CA GLN A 295 -48.08 -15.40 7.37
C GLN A 295 -46.91 -16.21 6.81
N ILE A 296 -45.78 -15.56 6.52
CA ILE A 296 -44.53 -16.22 6.15
C ILE A 296 -44.01 -17.04 7.33
N SER A 297 -43.48 -18.21 7.03
CA SER A 297 -43.03 -19.16 8.04
C SER A 297 -41.71 -18.71 8.71
N ASP A 298 -41.77 -18.40 10.01
CA ASP A 298 -40.65 -18.01 10.88
C ASP A 298 -39.63 -17.02 10.24
N PRO A 299 -40.06 -15.77 9.97
CA PRO A 299 -39.21 -14.78 9.30
C PRO A 299 -37.98 -14.39 10.13
N VAL A 300 -38.05 -14.51 11.46
CA VAL A 300 -36.94 -14.17 12.36
C VAL A 300 -35.83 -15.23 12.27
N ALA A 301 -36.15 -16.52 12.28
CA ALA A 301 -35.15 -17.55 12.06
C ALA A 301 -34.56 -17.50 10.64
N GLY A 302 -35.35 -17.08 9.65
CA GLY A 302 -34.88 -16.78 8.30
C GLY A 302 -33.74 -15.75 8.29
N LEU A 303 -33.95 -14.60 8.93
CA LEU A 303 -32.90 -13.58 9.08
C LEU A 303 -31.68 -14.12 9.82
N ARG A 304 -31.88 -14.87 10.92
CA ARG A 304 -30.76 -15.46 11.67
C ARG A 304 -29.88 -16.34 10.78
N ARG A 305 -30.48 -17.19 9.95
CA ARG A 305 -29.74 -18.01 8.96
C ARG A 305 -29.00 -17.13 7.94
N THR A 306 -29.64 -16.07 7.43
CA THR A 306 -29.04 -15.13 6.48
C THR A 306 -27.81 -14.41 7.05
N SER A 307 -27.79 -14.10 8.35
CA SER A 307 -26.62 -13.49 8.99
C SER A 307 -25.35 -14.35 8.95
N ASN A 308 -25.48 -15.67 8.73
CA ASN A 308 -24.35 -16.59 8.66
C ASN A 308 -23.68 -16.59 7.28
N TRP A 309 -24.44 -16.45 6.19
CA TRP A 309 -23.92 -16.60 4.82
C TRP A 309 -23.87 -15.30 4.01
N LEU A 310 -24.72 -14.30 4.28
CA LEU A 310 -24.74 -13.05 3.49
C LEU A 310 -23.44 -12.25 3.63
N PRO A 311 -22.86 -12.10 4.84
CA PRO A 311 -21.61 -11.36 5.00
C PRO A 311 -20.39 -11.99 4.29
N PRO A 312 -20.10 -13.30 4.37
CA PRO A 312 -19.00 -13.88 3.60
C PRO A 312 -19.21 -13.74 2.08
N LEU A 313 -20.44 -13.91 1.57
CA LEU A 313 -20.73 -13.67 0.15
C LEU A 313 -20.51 -12.21 -0.26
N THR A 314 -20.86 -11.26 0.61
CA THR A 314 -20.63 -9.83 0.37
C THR A 314 -19.13 -9.51 0.30
N ILE A 315 -18.32 -10.10 1.19
CA ILE A 315 -16.86 -9.91 1.18
C ILE A 315 -16.25 -10.52 -0.09
N LEU A 316 -16.64 -11.74 -0.46
CA LEU A 316 -16.15 -12.41 -1.67
C LEU A 316 -16.53 -11.67 -2.94
N GLY A 317 -17.81 -11.31 -3.09
CA GLY A 317 -18.31 -10.55 -4.23
C GLY A 317 -17.71 -9.14 -4.31
N GLY A 318 -17.56 -8.47 -3.15
CA GLY A 318 -16.91 -7.17 -3.06
C GLY A 318 -15.43 -7.23 -3.43
N GLY A 319 -14.72 -8.25 -2.98
CA GLY A 319 -13.32 -8.49 -3.35
C GLY A 319 -13.15 -8.74 -4.85
N PHE A 320 -14.03 -9.56 -5.44
CA PHE A 320 -14.04 -9.81 -6.89
C PHE A 320 -14.33 -8.53 -7.69
N ALA A 321 -15.36 -7.77 -7.32
CA ALA A 321 -15.70 -6.51 -7.99
C ALA A 321 -14.59 -5.46 -7.83
N LEU A 322 -13.93 -5.39 -6.68
CA LEU A 322 -12.80 -4.50 -6.44
C LEU A 322 -11.58 -4.88 -7.30
N LEU A 323 -11.26 -6.17 -7.41
CA LEU A 323 -10.19 -6.66 -8.27
C LEU A 323 -10.47 -6.32 -9.74
N LEU A 324 -11.70 -6.56 -10.19
CA LEU A 324 -12.13 -6.22 -11.55
C LEU A 324 -12.03 -4.71 -11.80
N GLY A 325 -12.50 -3.89 -10.86
CA GLY A 325 -12.35 -2.43 -10.92
C GLY A 325 -10.89 -1.98 -10.97
N LEU A 326 -10.00 -2.60 -10.18
CA LEU A 326 -8.57 -2.29 -10.19
C LEU A 326 -7.93 -2.62 -11.55
N VAL A 327 -8.23 -3.78 -12.12
CA VAL A 327 -7.75 -4.17 -13.46
C VAL A 327 -8.22 -3.16 -14.50
N LEU A 328 -9.48 -2.75 -14.45
CA LEU A 328 -10.05 -1.76 -15.38
C LEU A 328 -9.37 -0.39 -15.24
N VAL A 329 -9.15 0.10 -14.02
CA VAL A 329 -8.44 1.37 -13.79
C VAL A 329 -7.01 1.34 -14.33
N LEU A 330 -6.34 0.19 -14.27
CA LEU A 330 -4.93 0.07 -14.68
C LEU A 330 -4.74 -0.23 -16.17
N ALA A 331 -5.67 -0.95 -16.80
CA ALA A 331 -5.50 -1.48 -18.15
C ALA A 331 -6.43 -0.86 -19.21
N HIS A 332 -7.59 -0.32 -18.83
CA HIS A 332 -8.58 0.11 -19.81
C HIS A 332 -8.11 1.38 -20.57
N PRO A 333 -8.15 1.42 -21.93
CA PRO A 333 -7.67 2.56 -22.72
C PRO A 333 -8.48 3.85 -22.50
N ASP A 334 -9.81 3.73 -22.39
CA ASP A 334 -10.70 4.89 -22.29
C ASP A 334 -10.76 5.47 -20.88
N ARG A 335 -10.43 6.77 -20.75
CA ARG A 335 -10.60 7.55 -19.52
C ARG A 335 -12.03 7.49 -18.94
N PRO A 336 -13.12 7.74 -19.69
CA PRO A 336 -14.46 7.76 -19.10
C PRO A 336 -14.82 6.42 -18.44
N GLN A 337 -14.39 5.31 -19.05
CA GLN A 337 -14.62 3.98 -18.50
C GLN A 337 -13.83 3.75 -17.21
N ARG A 338 -12.57 4.19 -17.16
CA ARG A 338 -11.78 4.17 -15.91
C ARG A 338 -12.44 5.00 -14.81
N VAL A 339 -12.99 6.18 -15.12
CA VAL A 339 -13.70 7.01 -14.13
C VAL A 339 -14.94 6.30 -13.59
N LEU A 340 -15.69 5.60 -14.45
CA LEU A 340 -16.87 4.82 -14.08
C LEU A 340 -16.57 3.62 -13.17
N THR A 341 -15.31 3.24 -12.96
CA THR A 341 -14.95 2.23 -11.95
C THR A 341 -14.97 2.79 -10.52
N SER A 342 -14.83 4.12 -10.34
CA SER A 342 -14.75 4.75 -9.02
C SER A 342 -15.98 4.54 -8.11
N PRO A 343 -17.22 4.35 -8.60
CA PRO A 343 -18.37 4.01 -7.76
C PRO A 343 -18.34 2.57 -7.20
N ILE A 344 -17.54 1.65 -7.75
CA ILE A 344 -17.48 0.25 -7.31
C ILE A 344 -17.16 0.15 -5.81
N PRO A 345 -16.05 0.72 -5.29
CA PRO A 345 -15.79 0.73 -3.86
C PRO A 345 -16.88 1.44 -3.03
N VAL A 346 -17.52 2.49 -3.56
CA VAL A 346 -18.60 3.22 -2.85
C VAL A 346 -19.81 2.33 -2.63
N LEU A 347 -20.24 1.60 -3.66
CA LEU A 347 -21.37 0.69 -3.57
C LEU A 347 -21.08 -0.46 -2.59
N ILE A 348 -19.86 -1.00 -2.61
CA ILE A 348 -19.40 -1.99 -1.63
C ILE A 348 -19.42 -1.39 -0.21
N ALA A 349 -18.97 -0.15 -0.04
CA ALA A 349 -18.99 0.56 1.24
C ALA A 349 -20.42 0.71 1.79
N ILE A 350 -21.39 1.04 0.93
CA ILE A 350 -22.81 1.15 1.31
C ILE A 350 -23.34 -0.21 1.78
N GLY A 351 -23.04 -1.29 1.04
CA GLY A 351 -23.44 -2.65 1.42
C GLY A 351 -22.87 -3.07 2.77
N LEU A 352 -21.55 -2.94 2.96
CA LEU A 352 -20.87 -3.26 4.21
C LEU A 352 -21.34 -2.40 5.38
N GLY A 353 -21.53 -1.10 5.16
CA GLY A 353 -22.05 -0.17 6.17
C GLY A 353 -23.47 -0.51 6.63
N CYS A 354 -24.32 -1.04 5.72
CA CYS A 354 -25.64 -1.53 6.07
C CYS A 354 -25.62 -2.87 6.81
N LEU A 355 -24.63 -3.72 6.53
CA LEU A 355 -24.40 -5.00 7.21
C LEU A 355 -23.71 -4.86 8.58
N ALA A 356 -23.22 -3.67 8.93
CA ALA A 356 -22.50 -3.41 10.17
C ALA A 356 -23.44 -3.45 11.40
N GLN A 357 -23.72 -4.66 11.88
CA GLN A 357 -24.58 -4.92 13.05
C GLN A 357 -23.91 -5.89 14.03
N SER A 358 -24.31 -5.80 15.30
CA SER A 358 -23.89 -6.69 16.40
C SER A 358 -22.38 -6.97 16.46
N ALA A 359 -21.95 -8.23 16.37
CA ALA A 359 -20.57 -8.67 16.59
C ALA A 359 -19.58 -8.22 15.49
N ARG A 360 -20.08 -7.86 14.29
CA ARG A 360 -19.25 -7.50 13.13
C ARG A 360 -19.23 -5.99 12.85
N LYS A 361 -19.87 -5.20 13.72
CA LYS A 361 -20.14 -3.78 13.51
C LYS A 361 -18.88 -2.96 13.27
N GLN A 362 -17.89 -3.05 14.16
CA GLN A 362 -16.64 -2.29 14.03
C GLN A 362 -15.84 -2.66 12.77
N ALA A 363 -15.69 -3.96 12.48
CA ALA A 363 -14.94 -4.42 11.32
C ALA A 363 -15.56 -3.92 10.01
N PHE A 364 -16.89 -3.99 9.87
CA PHE A 364 -17.57 -3.57 8.64
C PHE A 364 -17.65 -2.05 8.49
N GLN A 365 -17.79 -1.30 9.57
CA GLN A 365 -17.67 0.16 9.54
C GLN A 365 -16.28 0.60 9.08
N PHE A 366 -15.22 -0.02 9.64
CA PHE A 366 -13.85 0.23 9.25
C PHE A 366 -13.64 -0.07 7.76
N THR A 367 -14.02 -1.26 7.29
CA THR A 367 -13.85 -1.65 5.88
C THR A 367 -14.66 -0.75 4.94
N ALA A 368 -15.89 -0.38 5.30
CA ALA A 368 -16.69 0.54 4.50
C ALA A 368 -16.01 1.91 4.32
N LEU A 369 -15.44 2.47 5.39
CA LEU A 369 -14.71 3.74 5.34
C LEU A 369 -13.40 3.64 4.52
N VAL A 370 -12.72 2.49 4.57
CA VAL A 370 -11.56 2.21 3.70
C VAL A 370 -11.98 2.14 2.23
N MET A 371 -13.10 1.49 1.92
CA MET A 371 -13.62 1.41 0.55
C MET A 371 -13.98 2.79 -0.01
N LEU A 372 -14.48 3.73 0.81
CA LEU A 372 -14.67 5.12 0.37
C LEU A 372 -13.33 5.80 0.01
N GLY A 373 -12.27 5.56 0.77
CA GLY A 373 -10.92 6.03 0.42
C GLY A 373 -10.40 5.41 -0.88
N LEU A 374 -10.63 4.11 -1.09
CA LEU A 374 -10.26 3.41 -2.33
C LEU A 374 -11.01 3.95 -3.56
N SER A 375 -12.25 4.41 -3.41
CA SER A 375 -12.97 5.11 -4.48
C SER A 375 -12.22 6.35 -4.94
N CYS A 376 -11.71 7.16 -3.99
CA CYS A 376 -10.88 8.32 -4.32
C CYS A 376 -9.57 7.92 -5.01
N VAL A 377 -8.97 6.79 -4.63
CA VAL A 377 -7.79 6.24 -5.33
C VAL A 377 -8.15 5.90 -6.78
N PHE A 378 -9.24 5.15 -7.01
CA PHE A 378 -9.67 4.76 -8.35
C PHE A 378 -9.97 5.98 -9.23
N LEU A 379 -10.67 6.97 -8.67
CA LEU A 379 -10.95 8.23 -9.36
C LEU A 379 -9.65 8.97 -9.70
N SER A 380 -8.70 9.03 -8.75
CA SER A 380 -7.42 9.70 -8.98
C SER A 380 -6.56 8.99 -10.04
N TRP A 381 -6.62 7.66 -10.11
CA TRP A 381 -5.84 6.87 -11.08
C TRP A 381 -6.47 6.85 -12.46
N ALA A 382 -7.78 7.12 -12.58
CA ALA A 382 -8.48 7.13 -13.86
C ALA A 382 -7.93 8.16 -14.87
N ASP A 383 -7.35 9.27 -14.40
CA ASP A 383 -6.70 10.25 -15.29
C ASP A 383 -5.33 9.80 -15.82
N ILE A 384 -4.71 8.80 -15.19
CA ILE A 384 -3.38 8.31 -15.60
C ILE A 384 -3.58 7.32 -16.75
N PRO A 385 -2.82 7.43 -17.86
CA PRO A 385 -2.86 6.46 -18.95
C PRO A 385 -2.59 5.02 -18.47
N PRO A 386 -3.18 3.99 -19.11
CA PRO A 386 -2.91 2.61 -18.76
C PRO A 386 -1.44 2.26 -19.02
N GLY A 387 -0.90 1.31 -18.25
CA GLY A 387 0.50 0.87 -18.37
C GLY A 387 1.23 0.78 -17.02
N LEU A 388 2.30 -0.02 -16.99
CA LEU A 388 3.10 -0.32 -15.80
C LEU A 388 4.48 0.35 -15.80
N ASP A 389 4.69 1.33 -16.69
CA ASP A 389 5.97 2.02 -16.80
C ASP A 389 6.34 2.77 -15.50
N GLY A 390 7.64 2.79 -15.18
CA GLY A 390 8.16 3.43 -13.96
C GLY A 390 7.64 4.85 -13.69
N PRO A 391 7.65 5.77 -14.69
CA PRO A 391 7.12 7.13 -14.54
C PRO A 391 5.61 7.18 -14.24
N LEU A 392 4.83 6.33 -14.90
CA LEU A 392 3.38 6.23 -14.68
C LEU A 392 3.09 5.66 -13.30
N TRP A 393 3.88 4.69 -12.85
CA TRP A 393 3.77 4.13 -11.52
C TRP A 393 4.11 5.15 -10.44
N LEU A 394 5.19 5.92 -10.59
CA LEU A 394 5.52 7.03 -9.68
C LEU A 394 4.34 8.01 -9.56
N SER A 395 3.73 8.38 -10.67
CA SER A 395 2.54 9.24 -10.68
C SER A 395 1.35 8.64 -9.90
N ARG A 396 1.12 7.32 -9.99
CA ARG A 396 0.06 6.61 -9.24
C ARG A 396 0.34 6.61 -7.74
N VAL A 397 1.59 6.36 -7.35
CA VAL A 397 2.02 6.35 -5.94
C VAL A 397 1.93 7.76 -5.33
N ILE A 398 2.28 8.81 -6.08
CA ILE A 398 2.08 10.21 -5.63
C ILE A 398 0.59 10.52 -5.45
N ARG A 399 -0.28 10.12 -6.39
CA ARG A 399 -1.74 10.31 -6.22
C ARG A 399 -2.30 9.52 -5.04
N LEU A 400 -1.77 8.31 -4.78
CA LEU A 400 -2.11 7.54 -3.59
C LEU A 400 -1.71 8.27 -2.31
N LEU A 401 -0.52 8.88 -2.25
CA LEU A 401 -0.10 9.72 -1.12
C LEU A 401 -1.08 10.86 -0.86
N ILE A 402 -1.46 11.59 -1.92
CA ILE A 402 -2.42 12.69 -1.83
C ILE A 402 -3.75 12.20 -1.26
N VAL A 403 -4.26 11.05 -1.74
CA VAL A 403 -5.50 10.46 -1.22
C VAL A 403 -5.37 10.03 0.24
N CYS A 404 -4.26 9.38 0.64
CA CYS A 404 -4.02 9.02 2.04
C CYS A 404 -4.01 10.25 2.96
N CYS A 405 -3.33 11.33 2.55
CA CYS A 405 -3.33 12.59 3.29
C CYS A 405 -4.73 13.22 3.36
N ALA A 406 -5.45 13.26 2.23
CA ALA A 406 -6.80 13.82 2.16
C ALA A 406 -7.81 13.03 3.02
N VAL A 407 -7.75 11.70 2.99
CA VAL A 407 -8.61 10.82 3.81
C VAL A 407 -8.29 10.98 5.29
N SER A 408 -7.01 10.96 5.66
CA SER A 408 -6.56 11.17 7.04
C SER A 408 -7.05 12.52 7.59
N PHE A 409 -6.85 13.59 6.82
CA PHE A 409 -7.29 14.94 7.18
C PHE A 409 -8.82 15.03 7.27
N SER A 410 -9.54 14.55 6.25
CA SER A 410 -11.00 14.64 6.17
C SER A 410 -11.68 13.89 7.31
N TYR A 411 -11.24 12.66 7.62
CA TYR A 411 -11.83 11.88 8.71
C TYR A 411 -11.52 12.48 10.08
N THR A 412 -10.31 13.00 10.29
CA THR A 412 -9.95 13.71 11.53
C THR A 412 -10.79 14.98 11.69
N MET A 413 -10.99 15.73 10.61
CA MET A 413 -11.81 16.94 10.57
C MET A 413 -13.30 16.67 10.81
N ILE A 414 -13.84 15.59 10.23
CA ILE A 414 -15.23 15.16 10.46
C ILE A 414 -15.42 14.81 11.94
N VAL A 415 -14.50 14.04 12.53
CA VAL A 415 -14.55 13.69 13.96
C VAL A 415 -14.47 14.94 14.84
N ALA A 416 -13.65 15.93 14.46
CA ALA A 416 -13.52 17.18 15.22
C ALA A 416 -14.77 18.08 15.13
N ARG A 417 -15.46 18.10 13.98
CA ARG A 417 -16.62 18.99 13.73
C ARG A 417 -17.98 18.35 14.04
N ARG A 418 -18.15 17.04 13.87
CA ARG A 418 -19.45 16.33 13.98
C ARG A 418 -19.53 15.54 15.28
N ARG A 419 -19.97 16.21 16.35
CA ARG A 419 -20.21 15.59 17.68
C ARG A 419 -21.50 14.76 17.75
N ASP A 420 -22.37 14.90 16.77
CA ASP A 420 -23.65 14.18 16.60
C ASP A 420 -23.48 12.73 16.14
N LEU A 421 -22.28 12.35 15.66
CA LEU A 421 -21.99 10.99 15.24
C LEU A 421 -22.02 10.02 16.43
N SER A 422 -22.56 8.82 16.24
CA SER A 422 -22.53 7.80 17.28
C SER A 422 -21.08 7.46 17.67
N PRO A 423 -20.81 7.13 18.95
CA PRO A 423 -19.45 6.94 19.45
C PRO A 423 -18.67 5.87 18.68
N GLU A 424 -19.36 4.85 18.17
CA GLU A 424 -18.77 3.78 17.39
C GLU A 424 -18.29 4.22 16.00
N TRP A 425 -19.08 5.04 15.29
CA TRP A 425 -18.65 5.61 14.00
C TRP A 425 -17.49 6.58 14.20
N GLN A 426 -17.48 7.34 15.30
CA GLN A 426 -16.34 8.20 15.64
C GLN A 426 -15.07 7.38 15.87
N MET A 427 -15.15 6.25 16.58
CA MET A 427 -14.00 5.36 16.80
C MET A 427 -13.47 4.77 15.49
N SER A 428 -14.37 4.28 14.62
CA SER A 428 -14.02 3.75 13.30
C SER A 428 -13.36 4.82 12.41
N LEU A 429 -13.90 6.05 12.38
CA LEU A 429 -13.31 7.17 11.64
C LEU A 429 -11.92 7.54 12.15
N LYS A 430 -11.72 7.64 13.48
CA LYS A 430 -10.40 7.90 14.07
C LYS A 430 -9.40 6.81 13.67
N ARG A 431 -9.80 5.54 13.75
CA ARG A 431 -8.93 4.41 13.40
C ARG A 431 -8.54 4.43 11.92
N VAL A 432 -9.49 4.66 11.02
CA VAL A 432 -9.20 4.73 9.57
C VAL A 432 -8.36 5.95 9.25
N GLY A 433 -8.61 7.11 9.87
CA GLY A 433 -7.77 8.30 9.72
C GLY A 433 -6.31 8.05 10.13
N LEU A 434 -6.09 7.40 11.27
CA LEU A 434 -4.75 7.00 11.73
C LEU A 434 -4.10 5.96 10.81
N SER A 435 -4.85 4.95 10.36
CA SER A 435 -4.34 3.96 9.40
C SER A 435 -3.99 4.60 8.06
N ALA A 436 -4.77 5.56 7.58
CA ALA A 436 -4.49 6.33 6.37
C ALA A 436 -3.24 7.21 6.54
N ALA A 437 -3.03 7.82 7.72
CA ALA A 437 -1.81 8.57 8.02
C ALA A 437 -0.57 7.66 8.01
N ALA A 438 -0.63 6.50 8.67
CA ALA A 438 0.45 5.52 8.68
C ALA A 438 0.75 4.98 7.28
N CYS A 439 -0.29 4.66 6.51
CA CYS A 439 -0.14 4.28 5.10
C CYS A 439 0.48 5.41 4.28
N GLY A 440 0.07 6.66 4.49
CA GLY A 440 0.65 7.84 3.84
C GLY A 440 2.16 7.97 4.09
N LEU A 441 2.65 7.70 5.30
CA LEU A 441 4.09 7.70 5.59
C LEU A 441 4.85 6.61 4.81
N LEU A 442 4.29 5.40 4.70
CA LEU A 442 4.88 4.31 3.91
C LEU A 442 4.87 4.63 2.40
N VAL A 443 3.78 5.22 1.91
CA VAL A 443 3.66 5.64 0.52
C VAL A 443 4.64 6.78 0.23
N LEU A 444 4.81 7.75 1.13
CA LEU A 444 5.81 8.81 1.01
C LEU A 444 7.23 8.25 0.90
N ALA A 445 7.59 7.29 1.76
CA ALA A 445 8.88 6.60 1.65
C ALA A 445 9.03 5.91 0.28
N SER A 446 7.96 5.29 -0.22
CA SER A 446 7.95 4.65 -1.54
C SER A 446 8.08 5.67 -2.69
N VAL A 447 7.48 6.85 -2.58
CA VAL A 447 7.68 7.97 -3.53
C VAL A 447 9.15 8.35 -3.60
N LEU A 448 9.78 8.62 -2.44
CA LEU A 448 11.19 9.02 -2.37
C LEU A 448 12.14 7.94 -2.91
N LEU A 449 11.86 6.67 -2.63
CA LEU A 449 12.64 5.54 -3.16
C LEU A 449 12.50 5.40 -4.68
N LEU A 450 11.29 5.55 -5.21
CA LEU A 450 11.04 5.50 -6.66
C LEU A 450 11.68 6.70 -7.37
N GLU A 451 11.62 7.89 -6.78
CA GLU A 451 12.30 9.08 -7.31
C GLU A 451 13.82 8.87 -7.36
N ALA A 452 14.42 8.35 -6.29
CA ALA A 452 15.84 8.02 -6.26
C ALA A 452 16.21 6.96 -7.30
N PHE A 453 15.39 5.91 -7.44
CA PHE A 453 15.61 4.86 -8.44
C PHE A 453 15.54 5.39 -9.88
N LEU A 454 14.53 6.20 -10.19
CA LEU A 454 14.40 6.80 -11.53
C LEU A 454 15.48 7.85 -11.82
N TYR A 455 15.90 8.61 -10.81
CA TYR A 455 17.01 9.55 -10.91
C TYR A 455 18.33 8.83 -11.26
N LEU A 456 18.62 7.69 -10.62
CA LEU A 456 19.82 6.89 -10.93
C LEU A 456 19.85 6.42 -12.39
N GLY A 457 18.68 6.16 -13.00
CA GLY A 457 18.58 5.82 -14.41
C GLY A 457 18.84 6.98 -15.37
N ASN A 458 18.44 8.21 -15.01
CA ASN A 458 18.64 9.42 -15.83
C ASN A 458 18.93 10.67 -14.96
N PRO A 459 20.19 10.86 -14.49
CA PRO A 459 20.53 11.92 -13.54
C PRO A 459 20.36 13.35 -14.09
N THR A 460 20.43 13.53 -15.41
CA THR A 460 20.36 14.84 -16.06
C THR A 460 18.96 15.43 -16.10
N LEU A 461 17.94 14.58 -16.32
CA LEU A 461 16.55 14.98 -16.41
C LEU A 461 15.84 14.93 -15.04
N GLY A 462 16.33 14.06 -14.14
CA GLY A 462 15.71 13.79 -12.87
C GLY A 462 14.49 12.87 -12.97
N ALA A 463 13.83 12.64 -11.83
CA ALA A 463 12.62 11.83 -11.77
C ALA A 463 11.47 12.49 -12.56
N PRO A 464 10.83 11.78 -13.51
CA PRO A 464 9.84 12.34 -14.41
C PRO A 464 8.50 12.56 -13.69
N ILE A 465 8.34 13.73 -13.07
CA ILE A 465 7.08 14.19 -12.46
C ILE A 465 6.66 15.57 -12.98
N SER A 466 5.37 15.86 -12.88
CA SER A 466 4.82 17.19 -13.16
C SER A 466 5.10 18.18 -12.02
N ASP A 467 5.12 19.48 -12.32
CA ASP A 467 5.36 20.52 -11.30
C ASP A 467 4.25 20.55 -10.22
N ILE A 468 3.02 20.16 -10.58
CA ILE A 468 1.91 20.03 -9.63
C ILE A 468 2.16 18.88 -8.65
N GLN A 469 2.68 17.74 -9.12
CA GLN A 469 3.02 16.60 -8.27
C GLN A 469 4.19 16.93 -7.34
N LEU A 470 5.21 17.63 -7.86
CA LEU A 470 6.33 18.15 -7.06
C LEU A 470 5.83 19.07 -5.94
N ALA A 471 4.96 20.01 -6.27
CA ALA A 471 4.36 20.90 -5.28
C ALA A 471 3.52 20.13 -4.24
N ALA A 472 2.75 19.12 -4.67
CA ALA A 472 1.91 18.34 -3.79
C ALA A 472 2.72 17.54 -2.75
N VAL A 473 3.77 16.82 -3.17
CA VAL A 473 4.66 16.09 -2.25
C VAL A 473 5.39 17.07 -1.34
N SER A 474 5.84 18.21 -1.87
CA SER A 474 6.48 19.26 -1.09
C SER A 474 5.57 19.82 0.02
N VAL A 475 4.30 20.08 -0.29
CA VAL A 475 3.31 20.55 0.70
C VAL A 475 3.08 19.50 1.78
N VAL A 476 2.99 18.21 1.42
CA VAL A 476 2.84 17.11 2.39
C VAL A 476 4.06 17.06 3.33
N MET A 477 5.26 17.18 2.79
CA MET A 477 6.51 17.19 3.56
C MET A 477 6.64 18.41 4.48
N VAL A 478 6.29 19.61 4.00
CA VAL A 478 6.23 20.82 4.83
C VAL A 478 5.20 20.65 5.96
N GLY A 479 4.04 20.08 5.65
CA GLY A 479 3.02 19.74 6.65
C GLY A 479 3.54 18.75 7.70
N LEU A 480 4.31 17.74 7.31
CA LEU A 480 4.95 16.79 8.20
C LEU A 480 5.98 17.46 9.12
N VAL A 481 6.85 18.32 8.56
CA VAL A 481 7.82 19.11 9.31
C VAL A 481 7.11 20.00 10.34
N ALA A 482 6.07 20.73 9.91
CA ALA A 482 5.28 21.58 10.79
C ALA A 482 4.60 20.77 11.91
N ALA A 483 4.02 19.61 11.59
CA ALA A 483 3.40 18.72 12.58
C ALA A 483 4.41 18.22 13.62
N LEU A 484 5.60 17.80 13.18
CA LEU A 484 6.68 17.36 14.06
C LEU A 484 7.17 18.48 14.98
N ILE A 485 7.33 19.70 14.46
CA ILE A 485 7.70 20.87 15.27
C ILE A 485 6.58 21.21 16.27
N VAL A 486 5.32 21.15 15.87
CA VAL A 486 4.17 21.38 16.77
C VAL A 486 4.14 20.37 17.92
N MET A 487 4.39 19.08 17.64
CA MET A 487 4.51 18.04 18.68
C MET A 487 5.72 18.29 19.61
N ALA A 488 6.84 18.77 19.05
CA ALA A 488 8.03 19.14 19.82
C ALA A 488 7.81 20.36 20.74
N VAL A 489 7.05 21.37 20.31
CA VAL A 489 6.88 22.64 21.04
C VAL A 489 5.68 22.61 21.99
N LEU A 490 4.49 22.20 21.55
CA LEU A 490 3.26 22.33 22.34
C LEU A 490 3.06 21.17 23.35
N PRO A 491 3.06 21.44 24.66
CA PRO A 491 2.79 20.40 25.67
C PRO A 491 1.35 19.87 25.54
N GLY A 492 1.17 18.55 25.65
CA GLY A 492 -0.14 17.88 25.55
C GLY A 492 -0.62 17.56 24.12
N ARG A 493 0.20 17.81 23.09
CA ARG A 493 -0.04 17.33 21.71
C ARG A 493 0.89 16.20 21.28
N ASP A 494 1.68 15.71 22.22
CA ASP A 494 2.54 14.55 22.01
C ASP A 494 1.70 13.26 22.11
N PRO A 495 1.61 12.44 21.04
CA PRO A 495 0.90 11.16 21.10
C PRO A 495 1.62 10.09 21.93
N LEU A 496 2.90 10.29 22.25
CA LEU A 496 3.76 9.35 22.98
C LEU A 496 4.05 9.79 24.42
N ASP A 497 3.51 10.93 24.86
CA ASP A 497 3.71 11.52 26.20
C ASP A 497 5.18 11.49 26.66
N LEU A 498 6.10 11.86 25.76
CA LEU A 498 7.53 11.81 26.04
C LEU A 498 7.98 12.92 27.00
N PRO A 499 9.01 12.66 27.83
CA PRO A 499 9.64 13.70 28.63
C PRO A 499 10.26 14.78 27.72
N GLU A 500 10.51 15.97 28.25
CA GLU A 500 11.04 17.11 27.49
C GLU A 500 12.32 16.77 26.68
N GLN A 501 13.20 15.94 27.25
CA GLN A 501 14.38 15.41 26.54
C GLN A 501 14.02 14.50 25.37
N GLY A 502 12.97 13.68 25.49
CA GLY A 502 12.48 12.80 24.44
C GLY A 502 11.81 13.55 23.27
N ARG A 503 11.21 14.72 23.55
CA ARG A 503 10.56 15.57 22.52
C ARG A 503 11.56 16.18 21.53
N SER A 504 12.85 16.23 21.87
CA SER A 504 13.93 16.59 20.94
C SER A 504 14.00 15.64 19.73
N GLY A 505 13.55 14.39 19.89
CA GLY A 505 13.43 13.40 18.81
C GLY A 505 12.54 13.87 17.66
N TYR A 506 11.46 14.61 17.95
CA TYR A 506 10.58 15.18 16.93
C TYR A 506 11.28 16.24 16.08
N VAL A 507 12.19 17.02 16.67
CA VAL A 507 12.97 18.02 15.93
C VAL A 507 13.99 17.34 15.01
N TYR A 508 14.64 16.25 15.45
CA TYR A 508 15.51 15.46 14.57
C TYR A 508 14.72 14.83 13.42
N ALA A 509 13.52 14.29 13.69
CA ALA A 509 12.64 13.79 12.65
C ALA A 509 12.21 14.91 11.67
N ALA A 510 11.97 16.12 12.17
CA ALA A 510 11.65 17.29 11.34
C ALA A 510 12.85 17.72 10.48
N GLN A 511 14.07 17.70 11.01
CA GLN A 511 15.30 17.95 10.26
C GLN A 511 15.51 16.89 9.15
N LEU A 512 15.29 15.61 9.47
CA LEU A 512 15.35 14.53 8.50
C LEU A 512 14.31 14.70 7.40
N ALA A 513 13.05 15.01 7.76
CA ALA A 513 11.99 15.29 6.80
C ALA A 513 12.31 16.52 5.94
N GLY A 514 12.91 17.58 6.51
CA GLY A 514 13.40 18.74 5.76
C GLY A 514 14.53 18.37 4.78
N GLY A 515 15.46 17.51 5.19
CA GLY A 515 16.50 16.97 4.31
C GLY A 515 15.93 16.12 3.18
N LEU A 516 14.93 15.28 3.47
CA LEU A 516 14.22 14.48 2.46
C LEU A 516 13.38 15.35 1.53
N LEU A 517 12.83 16.48 2.01
CA LEU A 517 12.16 17.46 1.16
C LEU A 517 13.14 18.09 0.17
N PHE A 518 14.33 18.47 0.64
CA PHE A 518 15.40 18.93 -0.24
C PHE A 518 15.78 17.85 -1.27
N ALA A 519 15.96 16.60 -0.81
CA ALA A 519 16.26 15.47 -1.68
C ALA A 519 15.16 15.27 -2.74
N HIS A 520 13.88 15.32 -2.36
CA HIS A 520 12.75 15.25 -3.28
C HIS A 520 12.85 16.32 -4.39
N ILE A 521 13.07 17.58 -4.03
CA ILE A 521 13.17 18.68 -5.00
C ILE A 521 14.40 18.48 -5.90
N TYR A 522 15.54 18.07 -5.33
CA TYR A 522 16.77 17.82 -6.07
C TYR A 522 16.65 16.65 -7.06
N LEU A 523 16.08 15.52 -6.63
CA LEU A 523 15.92 14.32 -7.45
C LEU A 523 14.95 14.54 -8.62
N THR A 524 13.98 15.44 -8.48
CA THR A 524 12.92 15.68 -9.46
C THR A 524 13.22 16.85 -10.40
N ARG A 525 13.96 17.86 -9.92
CA ARG A 525 14.40 19.04 -10.68
C ARG A 525 15.87 19.37 -10.40
N PRO A 526 16.83 18.51 -10.80
CA PRO A 526 18.25 18.77 -10.57
C PRO A 526 18.72 20.05 -11.26
N GLN A 527 18.11 20.40 -12.40
CA GLN A 527 18.39 21.62 -13.17
C GLN A 527 18.22 22.93 -12.37
N TRP A 528 17.34 22.97 -11.35
CA TRP A 528 17.18 24.16 -10.50
C TRP A 528 18.42 24.45 -9.66
N PHE A 529 19.24 23.42 -9.43
CA PHE A 529 20.46 23.51 -8.64
C PHE A 529 21.71 23.65 -9.50
N GLY A 530 21.61 23.78 -10.85
CA GLY A 530 22.77 23.72 -11.75
C GLY A 530 23.95 24.62 -11.36
N GLN A 531 23.73 25.94 -11.21
CA GLN A 531 24.79 26.87 -10.79
C GLN A 531 25.13 26.78 -9.30
N TRP A 532 24.19 26.34 -8.46
CA TRP A 532 24.34 26.25 -7.01
C TRP A 532 25.06 24.96 -6.57
N GLY A 533 24.99 23.92 -7.40
CA GLY A 533 25.58 22.62 -7.18
C GLY A 533 27.10 22.69 -7.11
N GLU A 534 27.73 23.66 -7.79
CA GLU A 534 29.17 23.89 -7.67
C GLU A 534 29.57 24.47 -6.30
N PHE A 535 28.67 25.18 -5.63
CA PHE A 535 28.90 25.85 -4.34
C PHE A 535 28.29 25.09 -3.15
N TRP A 536 27.88 23.84 -3.33
CA TRP A 536 27.21 23.03 -2.30
C TRP A 536 27.96 22.97 -0.95
N PRO A 537 29.32 22.93 -0.87
CA PRO A 537 30.01 22.91 0.42
C PRO A 537 29.75 24.19 1.21
N TYR A 538 29.77 25.34 0.54
CA TYR A 538 29.51 26.64 1.16
C TYR A 538 28.07 26.79 1.63
N ILE A 539 27.10 26.24 0.88
CA ILE A 539 25.69 26.23 1.29
C ILE A 539 25.53 25.42 2.59
N ILE A 540 26.14 24.24 2.68
CA ILE A 540 26.11 23.43 3.90
C ILE A 540 26.80 24.15 5.06
N LEU A 541 27.92 24.80 4.81
CA LEU A 541 28.60 25.62 5.83
C LEU A 541 27.72 26.76 6.33
N LEU A 542 27.04 27.47 5.43
CA LEU A 542 26.10 28.54 5.77
C LEU A 542 24.93 28.00 6.63
N ILE A 543 24.36 26.86 6.26
CA ILE A 543 23.30 26.19 7.04
C ILE A 543 23.85 25.77 8.42
N ALA A 544 25.10 25.33 8.51
CA ALA A 544 25.75 24.98 9.78
C ALA A 544 25.89 26.20 10.70
N PHE A 545 26.36 27.34 10.17
CA PHE A 545 26.41 28.61 10.90
C PHE A 545 25.02 29.06 11.36
N ALA A 546 24.03 29.02 10.46
CA ALA A 546 22.66 29.37 10.79
C ALA A 546 22.07 28.44 11.87
N GLY A 547 22.27 27.13 11.76
CA GLY A 547 21.83 26.14 12.75
C GLY A 547 22.46 26.35 14.12
N ALA A 548 23.78 26.60 14.16
CA ALA A 548 24.48 26.92 15.40
C ALA A 548 23.98 28.24 16.03
N GLY A 549 23.80 29.29 15.22
CA GLY A 549 23.34 30.60 15.68
C GLY A 549 21.88 30.63 16.13
N VAL A 550 20.97 30.05 15.35
CA VAL A 550 19.55 29.91 15.72
C VAL A 550 19.40 29.00 16.95
N GLY A 551 20.20 27.94 17.03
CA GLY A 551 20.24 27.07 18.21
C GLY A 551 20.68 27.80 19.47
N GLU A 552 21.67 28.70 19.39
CA GLU A 552 22.10 29.57 20.50
C GLU A 552 20.99 30.56 20.88
N LEU A 553 20.29 31.16 19.91
CA LEU A 553 19.15 32.04 20.16
C LEU A 553 18.04 31.30 20.92
N PHE A 554 17.68 30.08 20.49
CA PHE A 554 16.66 29.30 21.18
C PHE A 554 17.08 28.90 22.59
N GLN A 555 18.38 28.62 22.81
CA GLN A 555 18.92 28.35 24.14
C GLN A 555 18.73 29.56 25.07
N ARG A 556 18.97 30.77 24.57
CA ARG A 556 18.77 32.02 25.34
C ARG A 556 17.29 32.30 25.64
N THR A 557 16.39 31.92 24.74
CA THR A 557 14.93 32.05 24.95
C THR A 557 14.31 30.93 25.82
N GLY A 558 15.11 29.96 26.26
CA GLY A 558 14.64 28.86 27.12
C GLY A 558 13.93 27.71 26.37
N ILE A 559 13.87 27.72 25.04
CA ILE A 559 13.23 26.66 24.23
C ILE A 559 14.25 25.55 23.94
N ARG A 560 14.59 24.80 24.98
CA ARG A 560 15.65 23.76 24.92
C ARG A 560 15.37 22.66 23.90
N VAL A 561 14.10 22.30 23.73
CA VAL A 561 13.65 21.25 22.79
C VAL A 561 14.07 21.54 21.34
N LEU A 562 14.15 22.81 20.93
CA LEU A 562 14.62 23.20 19.59
C LEU A 562 16.12 23.53 19.57
N ALA A 563 16.63 24.12 20.65
CA ALA A 563 18.02 24.56 20.73
C ALA A 563 19.02 23.41 20.52
N GLU A 564 18.87 22.33 21.30
CA GLU A 564 19.86 21.24 21.33
C GLU A 564 19.98 20.48 19.99
N PRO A 565 18.87 20.11 19.31
CA PRO A 565 18.95 19.49 17.99
C PRO A 565 19.57 20.37 16.92
N LEU A 566 19.21 21.66 16.85
CA LEU A 566 19.77 22.59 15.87
C LEU A 566 21.28 22.79 16.09
N GLN A 567 21.69 22.92 17.35
CA GLN A 567 23.09 23.05 17.73
C GLN A 567 23.92 21.81 17.38
N ARG A 568 23.38 20.61 17.67
CA ARG A 568 24.07 19.35 17.39
C ARG A 568 24.24 19.16 15.88
N THR A 569 23.17 19.30 15.12
CA THR A 569 23.20 19.13 13.66
C THR A 569 24.10 20.18 13.00
N GLY A 570 24.05 21.45 13.44
CA GLY A 570 24.96 22.51 12.98
C GLY A 570 26.43 22.24 13.27
N THR A 571 26.75 21.51 14.35
CA THR A 571 28.14 21.14 14.68
C THR A 571 28.68 20.05 13.74
N PHE A 572 27.83 19.12 13.29
CA PHE A 572 28.26 17.99 12.45
C PHE A 572 28.14 18.24 10.94
N LEU A 573 27.26 19.15 10.51
CA LEU A 573 27.04 19.50 9.10
C LEU A 573 28.34 19.80 8.31
N PRO A 574 29.32 20.56 8.84
CA PRO A 574 30.57 20.83 8.13
C PRO A 574 31.46 19.61 7.88
N LEU A 575 31.20 18.48 8.56
CA LEU A 575 31.94 17.24 8.28
C LEU A 575 31.53 16.62 6.95
N LEU A 576 30.28 16.84 6.49
CA LEU A 576 29.78 16.24 5.26
C LEU A 576 30.60 16.66 4.02
N PRO A 577 30.80 17.95 3.73
CA PRO A 577 31.69 18.35 2.63
C PRO A 577 33.17 18.07 2.89
N ALA A 578 33.62 18.11 4.15
CA ALA A 578 35.00 17.79 4.49
C ALA A 578 35.36 16.32 4.17
N ILE A 579 34.42 15.39 4.33
CA ILE A 579 34.57 14.00 3.89
C ILE A 579 34.35 13.92 2.37
N GLY A 580 33.38 14.67 1.84
CA GLY A 580 33.01 14.71 0.42
C GLY A 580 34.14 15.12 -0.52
N MET A 581 35.16 15.85 -0.04
CA MET A 581 36.33 16.25 -0.82
C MET A 581 37.05 15.07 -1.51
N TRP A 582 36.97 13.87 -0.93
CA TRP A 582 37.65 12.67 -1.45
C TRP A 582 36.80 11.88 -2.45
N PHE A 583 35.49 12.14 -2.50
CA PHE A 583 34.53 11.33 -3.26
C PHE A 583 33.82 12.10 -4.37
N VAL A 584 33.73 13.43 -4.25
CA VAL A 584 32.98 14.29 -5.16
C VAL A 584 33.92 15.35 -5.73
N ALA A 585 34.27 15.21 -7.00
CA ALA A 585 34.97 16.25 -7.74
C ALA A 585 34.09 17.51 -7.76
N SER A 586 34.56 18.57 -7.13
CA SER A 586 33.89 19.87 -7.11
C SER A 586 34.89 20.94 -7.50
N ARG A 587 34.42 22.00 -8.16
CA ARG A 587 35.22 23.19 -8.49
C ARG A 587 35.37 24.15 -7.31
N SER A 588 34.84 23.83 -6.13
CA SER A 588 34.91 24.73 -4.98
C SER A 588 36.32 24.74 -4.39
N ASP A 589 36.82 25.94 -4.08
CA ASP A 589 38.05 26.13 -3.30
C ASP A 589 37.88 25.53 -1.89
N TYR A 590 38.40 24.31 -1.69
CA TYR A 590 38.28 23.60 -0.42
C TYR A 590 39.08 24.27 0.70
N SER A 591 40.07 25.11 0.38
CA SER A 591 40.80 25.91 1.37
C SER A 591 39.87 26.89 2.06
N LEU A 592 39.09 27.65 1.28
CA LEU A 592 38.14 28.62 1.81
C LEU A 592 37.03 27.95 2.63
N TYR A 593 36.56 26.79 2.17
CA TYR A 593 35.57 25.99 2.91
C TYR A 593 36.10 25.52 4.28
N LEU A 594 37.28 24.87 4.31
CA LEU A 594 37.89 24.36 5.54
C LEU A 594 38.25 25.49 6.50
N PHE A 595 38.67 26.64 5.97
CA PHE A 595 38.92 27.84 6.77
C PHE A 595 37.63 28.33 7.45
N GLY A 596 36.53 28.42 6.70
CA GLY A 596 35.22 28.78 7.24
C GLY A 596 34.68 27.77 8.26
N ALA A 597 34.89 26.46 8.04
CA ALA A 597 34.59 25.43 9.04
C ALA A 597 35.44 25.60 10.31
N GLY A 598 36.72 25.97 10.17
CA GLY A 598 37.61 26.32 11.27
C GLY A 598 37.09 27.48 12.11
N ILE A 599 36.60 28.55 11.47
CA ILE A 599 35.97 29.69 12.16
C ILE A 599 34.72 29.25 12.93
N LEU A 600 33.85 28.43 12.33
CA LEU A 600 32.65 27.91 13.00
C LEU A 600 33.03 27.12 14.26
N TYR A 601 33.95 26.16 14.14
CA TYR A 601 34.39 25.34 15.27
C TYR A 601 35.12 26.15 16.34
N MET A 602 35.86 27.19 15.97
CA MET A 602 36.48 28.13 16.90
C MET A 602 35.43 28.91 17.69
N GLY A 603 34.38 29.43 17.02
CA GLY A 603 33.25 30.08 17.67
C GLY A 603 32.51 29.15 18.65
N LEU A 604 32.28 27.90 18.24
CA LEU A 604 31.68 26.86 19.10
C LEU A 604 32.57 26.50 20.30
N SER A 605 33.89 26.44 20.10
CA SER A 605 34.87 26.21 21.16
C SER A 605 34.80 27.30 22.24
N ILE A 606 34.81 28.57 21.83
CA ILE A 606 34.74 29.72 22.74
C ILE A 606 33.38 29.75 23.45
N GLY A 607 32.28 29.61 22.71
CA GLY A 607 30.94 29.68 23.28
C GLY A 607 30.61 28.54 24.24
N ARG A 608 31.07 27.32 23.96
CA ARG A 608 30.71 26.10 24.72
C ARG A 608 31.82 25.57 25.62
N LYS A 609 33.01 26.20 25.64
CA LYS A 609 34.21 25.71 26.33
C LYS A 609 34.53 24.24 25.97
N SER A 610 34.37 23.89 24.69
CA SER A 610 34.47 22.51 24.18
C SER A 610 35.85 22.23 23.58
N LEU A 611 36.61 21.32 24.22
CA LEU A 611 37.91 20.88 23.72
C LEU A 611 37.80 20.15 22.37
N ALA A 612 36.73 19.39 22.16
CA ALA A 612 36.50 18.71 20.88
C ALA A 612 36.32 19.71 19.72
N SER A 613 35.61 20.82 19.97
CA SER A 613 35.44 21.89 18.98
C SER A 613 36.75 22.65 18.75
N ALA A 614 37.57 22.85 19.79
CA ALA A 614 38.90 23.44 19.64
C ALA A 614 39.82 22.58 18.75
N LEU A 615 39.81 21.25 18.96
CA LEU A 615 40.57 20.32 18.12
C LEU A 615 40.05 20.31 16.68
N ALA A 616 38.72 20.27 16.48
CA ALA A 616 38.12 20.33 15.15
C ALA A 616 38.47 21.62 14.40
N ALA A 617 38.52 22.76 15.11
CA ALA A 617 38.97 24.04 14.54
C ALA A 617 40.44 23.98 14.12
N GLY A 618 41.31 23.40 14.94
CA GLY A 618 42.73 23.21 14.62
C GLY A 618 42.95 22.30 13.41
N VAL A 619 42.22 21.18 13.33
CA VAL A 619 42.27 20.27 12.17
C VAL A 619 41.78 20.96 10.90
N ALA A 620 40.65 21.67 10.97
CA ALA A 620 40.10 22.40 9.83
C ALA A 620 41.04 23.53 9.36
N ALA A 621 41.67 24.26 10.28
CA ALA A 621 42.63 25.31 9.94
C ALA A 621 43.89 24.76 9.25
N ASN A 622 44.45 23.64 9.74
CA ASN A 622 45.59 22.99 9.08
C ASN A 622 45.19 22.38 7.73
N GLY A 623 44.00 21.77 7.64
CA GLY A 623 43.46 21.26 6.38
C GLY A 623 43.24 22.37 5.35
N ALA A 624 42.76 23.55 5.77
CA ALA A 624 42.62 24.71 4.91
C ALA A 624 43.96 25.18 4.35
N LEU A 625 44.99 25.19 5.20
CA LEU A 625 46.35 25.53 4.79
C LEU A 625 46.92 24.51 3.80
N TRP A 626 46.75 23.20 4.07
CA TRP A 626 47.21 22.16 3.15
C TRP A 626 46.52 22.24 1.79
N SER A 627 45.20 22.45 1.77
CA SER A 627 44.45 22.68 0.52
C SER A 627 44.99 23.90 -0.22
N LEU A 628 45.25 25.01 0.48
CA LEU A 628 45.81 26.22 -0.13
C LEU A 628 47.19 25.98 -0.76
N LEU A 629 48.05 25.22 -0.08
CA LEU A 629 49.39 24.90 -0.57
C LEU A 629 49.32 24.02 -1.81
N ASP A 630 48.43 23.03 -1.82
CA ASP A 630 48.20 22.15 -2.96
C ASP A 630 47.67 22.93 -4.18
N ASP A 631 46.66 23.79 -3.99
CA ASP A 631 46.08 24.64 -5.03
C ASP A 631 47.11 25.61 -5.65
N ARG A 632 48.13 26.01 -4.87
CA ARG A 632 49.23 26.88 -5.32
C ARG A 632 50.40 26.10 -5.94
N GLY A 633 50.30 24.77 -6.06
CA GLY A 633 51.34 23.91 -6.61
C GLY A 633 52.56 23.69 -5.70
N LEU A 634 52.43 24.00 -4.40
CA LEU A 634 53.49 23.85 -3.42
C LEU A 634 53.43 22.44 -2.80
N ALA A 635 53.89 21.43 -3.54
CA ALA A 635 53.79 20.02 -3.13
C ALA A 635 54.62 19.70 -1.88
N LEU A 636 54.11 18.80 -1.03
CA LEU A 636 54.75 18.31 0.20
C LEU A 636 56.21 17.89 -0.01
N PHE A 637 56.48 17.13 -1.07
CA PHE A 637 57.83 16.63 -1.35
C PHE A 637 58.79 17.71 -1.86
N SER A 638 58.30 18.88 -2.25
CA SER A 638 59.14 20.00 -2.67
C SER A 638 59.47 20.96 -1.52
N GLN A 639 58.53 21.11 -0.57
CA GLN A 639 58.55 22.09 0.52
C GLN A 639 57.96 21.48 1.80
N PRO A 640 58.59 20.42 2.36
CA PRO A 640 58.03 19.71 3.52
C PRO A 640 57.84 20.65 4.72
N GLN A 641 58.67 21.68 4.84
CA GLN A 641 58.63 22.59 5.98
C GLN A 641 57.34 23.43 6.00
N LEU A 642 56.79 23.82 4.85
CA LEU A 642 55.51 24.54 4.78
C LEU A 642 54.32 23.65 5.18
N TRP A 643 54.42 22.35 4.97
CA TRP A 643 53.34 21.41 5.28
C TRP A 643 53.35 20.92 6.73
N LEU A 644 54.55 20.70 7.31
CA LEU A 644 54.70 20.04 8.60
C LEU A 644 54.93 21.00 9.78
N ILE A 645 55.48 22.20 9.56
CA ILE A 645 55.68 23.18 10.65
C ILE A 645 54.34 23.70 11.21
N PRO A 646 53.36 24.14 10.39
CA PRO A 646 52.09 24.64 10.90
C PRO A 646 51.28 23.66 11.80
N PRO A 647 51.11 22.37 11.44
CA PRO A 647 50.42 21.42 12.33
C PRO A 647 51.24 21.13 13.59
N ALA A 648 52.58 21.09 13.51
CA ALA A 648 53.42 20.92 14.68
C ALA A 648 53.30 22.09 15.66
N LEU A 649 53.27 23.33 15.15
CA LEU A 649 53.01 24.52 15.95
C LEU A 649 51.60 24.49 16.57
N SER A 650 50.59 24.07 15.80
CA SER A 650 49.22 23.93 16.30
C SER A 650 49.13 22.95 17.48
N VAL A 651 49.82 21.80 17.38
CA VAL A 651 49.90 20.80 18.46
C VAL A 651 50.64 21.36 19.68
N LEU A 652 51.75 22.08 19.49
CA LEU A 652 52.50 22.67 20.60
C LEU A 652 51.69 23.75 21.34
N ILE A 653 50.99 24.62 20.60
CA ILE A 653 50.11 25.64 21.18
C ILE A 653 48.94 24.98 21.92
N ALA A 654 48.30 23.97 21.31
CA ALA A 654 47.20 23.24 21.94
C ALA A 654 47.64 22.49 23.21
N ALA A 655 48.84 21.90 23.20
CA ALA A 655 49.43 21.23 24.35
C ALA A 655 49.69 22.24 25.49
N GLU A 656 50.23 23.42 25.18
CA GLU A 656 50.51 24.44 26.19
C GLU A 656 49.24 25.03 26.80
N ILE A 657 48.20 25.29 26.00
CA ILE A 657 46.89 25.76 26.47
C ILE A 657 46.23 24.72 27.41
N ASN A 658 46.42 23.43 27.13
CA ASN A 658 45.82 22.33 27.90
C ASN A 658 46.78 21.66 28.88
N ARG A 659 47.88 22.32 29.24
CA ARG A 659 48.95 21.73 30.07
C ARG A 659 48.44 21.14 31.39
N ASP A 660 47.41 21.73 31.99
CA ASP A 660 46.86 21.30 33.28
C ASP A 660 45.98 20.04 33.18
N ARG A 661 45.60 19.65 31.95
CA ARG A 661 44.75 18.48 31.66
C ARG A 661 45.56 17.29 31.13
N LEU A 662 46.82 17.49 30.79
CA LEU A 662 47.67 16.50 30.15
C LEU A 662 48.71 15.96 31.15
N PRO A 663 48.95 14.64 31.21
CA PRO A 663 50.03 14.06 32.01
C PRO A 663 51.38 14.65 31.61
N GLU A 664 52.30 14.82 32.58
CA GLU A 664 53.62 15.38 32.33
C GLU A 664 54.43 14.59 31.28
N SER A 665 54.24 13.27 31.23
CA SER A 665 54.86 12.41 30.21
C SER A 665 54.36 12.77 28.80
N THR A 666 53.05 12.91 28.61
CA THR A 666 52.42 13.31 27.34
C THR A 666 52.84 14.71 26.91
N MET A 667 52.91 15.67 27.84
CA MET A 667 53.38 17.02 27.57
C MET A 667 54.84 17.04 27.10
N THR A 668 55.68 16.22 27.73
CA THR A 668 57.09 16.08 27.35
C THR A 668 57.20 15.48 25.94
N THR A 669 56.47 14.40 25.66
CA THR A 669 56.44 13.77 24.34
C THR A 669 55.96 14.73 23.25
N LEU A 670 54.86 15.47 23.46
CA LEU A 670 54.33 16.43 22.48
C LEU A 670 55.34 17.55 22.17
N ARG A 671 56.07 18.03 23.18
CA ARG A 671 57.12 19.04 23.01
C ARG A 671 58.30 18.51 22.21
N TYR A 672 58.80 17.30 22.51
CA TYR A 672 59.89 16.70 21.75
C TYR A 672 59.48 16.38 20.31
N VAL A 673 58.33 15.74 20.11
CA VAL A 673 57.82 15.36 18.79
C VAL A 673 57.52 16.60 17.95
N GLY A 674 56.82 17.60 18.50
CA GLY A 674 56.50 18.84 17.78
C GLY A 674 57.75 19.58 17.32
N MET A 675 58.74 19.75 18.20
CA MET A 675 60.01 20.38 17.85
C MET A 675 60.81 19.54 16.84
N MET A 676 60.79 18.21 16.97
CA MET A 676 61.44 17.31 16.02
C MET A 676 60.80 17.41 14.62
N VAL A 677 59.47 17.47 14.53
CA VAL A 677 58.76 17.65 13.26
C VAL A 677 59.13 18.99 12.61
N ILE A 678 59.20 20.07 13.38
CA ILE A 678 59.59 21.40 12.87
C ILE A 678 60.98 21.35 12.26
N TYR A 679 61.97 20.86 13.02
CA TYR A 679 63.36 20.89 12.57
C TYR A 679 63.70 19.82 11.54
N LEU A 680 63.18 18.61 11.67
CA LEU A 680 63.41 17.53 10.69
C LEU A 680 62.78 17.88 9.35
N SER A 681 61.62 18.55 9.35
CA SER A 681 60.99 19.00 8.12
C SER A 681 61.80 20.12 7.44
N SER A 682 62.27 21.11 8.21
CA SER A 682 63.14 22.18 7.68
C SER A 682 64.50 21.65 7.20
N ALA A 683 65.11 20.71 7.92
CA ALA A 683 66.33 20.03 7.49
C ALA A 683 66.10 19.13 6.27
N GLY A 684 64.97 18.41 6.21
CA GLY A 684 64.58 17.56 5.10
C GLY A 684 64.51 18.31 3.77
N GLU A 685 64.03 19.55 3.78
CA GLU A 685 64.02 20.38 2.57
C GLU A 685 65.42 20.66 1.99
N ILE A 686 66.43 20.83 2.85
CA ILE A 686 67.84 21.00 2.44
C ILE A 686 68.32 19.75 1.67
N PHE A 687 67.95 18.57 2.14
CA PHE A 687 68.34 17.31 1.51
C PHE A 687 67.56 17.02 0.22
N ILE A 688 66.24 17.26 0.22
CA ILE A 688 65.37 16.93 -0.91
C ILE A 688 65.63 17.85 -2.11
N ARG A 689 65.86 19.16 -1.88
CA ARG A 689 66.20 20.11 -2.96
C ARG A 689 67.65 19.99 -3.44
N GLY A 690 68.47 19.18 -2.76
CA GLY A 690 69.89 19.04 -3.03
C GLY A 690 70.75 20.06 -2.29
N ILE A 691 71.73 19.53 -1.55
CA ILE A 691 72.71 20.32 -0.81
C ILE A 691 73.58 21.12 -1.80
N GLY A 692 73.33 22.43 -1.90
CA GLY A 692 74.06 23.31 -2.83
C GLY A 692 73.19 24.16 -3.75
N GLN A 693 71.89 23.90 -3.87
CA GLN A 693 71.05 24.52 -4.91
C GLN A 693 70.28 25.77 -4.46
N ALA A 694 70.02 25.93 -3.16
CA ALA A 694 69.27 27.07 -2.63
C ALA A 694 69.91 27.62 -1.35
N LEU A 695 70.03 28.95 -1.26
CA LEU A 695 70.65 29.65 -0.14
C LEU A 695 69.74 29.73 1.10
N TRP A 696 68.43 29.79 0.90
CA TRP A 696 67.48 30.13 1.97
C TRP A 696 67.12 28.98 2.95
N PRO A 697 67.07 27.68 2.59
CA PRO A 697 66.60 26.65 3.53
C PRO A 697 67.49 26.47 4.79
N PRO A 698 68.84 26.48 4.71
CA PRO A 698 69.68 26.46 5.91
C PRO A 698 69.50 27.72 6.76
N MET A 699 69.28 28.89 6.15
CA MET A 699 69.04 30.15 6.88
C MET A 699 67.75 30.07 7.69
N VAL A 700 66.69 29.50 7.11
CA VAL A 700 65.42 29.25 7.79
C VAL A 700 65.59 28.25 8.93
N LEU A 701 66.31 27.15 8.72
CA LEU A 701 66.62 26.19 9.79
C LEU A 701 67.40 26.84 10.94
N LEU A 702 68.39 27.69 10.65
CA LEU A 702 69.16 28.42 11.67
C LEU A 702 68.27 29.40 12.45
N GLY A 703 67.41 30.15 11.74
CA GLY A 703 66.47 31.07 12.36
C GLY A 703 65.47 30.35 13.27
N LEU A 704 64.84 29.28 12.79
CA LEU A 704 63.88 28.49 13.55
C LEU A 704 64.52 27.81 14.77
N SER A 705 65.72 27.25 14.62
CA SER A 705 66.43 26.57 15.70
C SER A 705 66.92 27.53 16.79
N LEU A 706 67.37 28.73 16.41
CA LEU A 706 67.71 29.79 17.35
C LEU A 706 66.47 30.30 18.09
N LEU A 707 65.38 30.59 17.38
CA LEU A 707 64.11 31.01 17.98
C LEU A 707 63.57 29.94 18.95
N GLY A 708 63.64 28.67 18.56
CA GLY A 708 63.26 27.55 19.43
C GLY A 708 64.16 27.44 20.67
N ALA A 709 65.48 27.60 20.53
CA ALA A 709 66.40 27.60 21.67
C ALA A 709 66.12 28.76 22.64
N MET A 710 65.88 29.97 22.10
CA MET A 710 65.51 31.15 22.89
C MET A 710 64.15 30.96 23.59
N ALA A 711 63.15 30.43 22.89
CA ALA A 711 61.86 30.08 23.49
C ALA A 711 62.03 29.03 24.60
N GLY A 712 62.95 28.06 24.44
CA GLY A 712 63.31 27.10 25.49
C GLY A 712 63.88 27.74 26.74
N ILE A 713 64.72 28.78 26.60
CA ILE A 713 65.28 29.55 27.73
C ILE A 713 64.16 30.33 28.44
N VAL A 714 63.33 31.05 27.68
CA VAL A 714 62.25 31.90 28.22
C VAL A 714 61.18 31.06 28.92
N LEU A 715 60.73 29.98 28.27
CA LEU A 715 59.67 29.10 28.80
C LEU A 715 60.20 28.07 29.80
N ARG A 716 61.54 27.98 29.97
CA ARG A 716 62.26 26.96 30.78
C ARG A 716 61.94 25.52 30.35
N ILE A 717 61.83 25.28 29.04
CA ILE A 717 61.54 23.97 28.45
C ILE A 717 62.84 23.36 27.89
N ARG A 718 63.37 22.34 28.56
CA ARG A 718 64.65 21.68 28.18
C ARG A 718 64.66 21.13 26.76
N ALA A 719 63.54 20.56 26.31
CA ALA A 719 63.40 20.00 24.96
C ALA A 719 63.69 21.03 23.86
N PHE A 720 63.19 22.26 24.01
CA PHE A 720 63.34 23.34 23.04
C PHE A 720 64.79 23.81 22.95
N LEU A 721 65.48 23.89 24.10
CA LEU A 721 66.88 24.28 24.20
C LEU A 721 67.81 23.24 23.57
N TYR A 722 67.70 21.97 23.98
CA TYR A 722 68.60 20.92 23.47
C TYR A 722 68.42 20.68 21.98
N LEU A 723 67.18 20.59 21.52
CA LEU A 723 66.90 20.36 20.11
C LEU A 723 67.30 21.59 19.26
N GLY A 724 67.05 22.81 19.76
CA GLY A 724 67.47 24.05 19.09
C GLY A 724 68.98 24.12 18.89
N VAL A 725 69.79 23.90 19.94
CA VAL A 725 71.27 23.94 19.83
C VAL A 725 71.81 22.90 18.85
N THR A 726 71.26 21.68 18.86
CA THR A 726 71.68 20.61 17.92
C THR A 726 71.39 20.99 16.46
N PHE A 727 70.22 21.55 16.17
CA PHE A 727 69.87 21.95 14.79
C PHE A 727 70.53 23.26 14.34
N VAL A 728 70.93 24.14 15.28
CA VAL A 728 71.84 25.27 14.99
C VAL A 728 73.17 24.73 14.46
N LEU A 729 73.77 23.74 15.14
CA LEU A 729 75.02 23.11 14.68
C LEU A 729 74.84 22.45 13.31
N LEU A 730 73.75 21.71 13.11
CA LEU A 730 73.46 21.08 11.83
C LEU A 730 73.31 22.11 10.70
N SER A 731 72.62 23.23 10.98
CA SER A 731 72.47 24.31 10.00
C SER A 731 73.82 24.96 9.70
N MET A 732 74.64 25.26 10.70
CA MET A 732 76.00 25.80 10.50
C MET A 732 76.86 24.88 9.64
N ILE A 733 76.83 23.56 9.89
CA ILE A 733 77.56 22.57 9.08
C ILE A 733 77.05 22.60 7.62
N SER A 734 75.73 22.65 7.43
CA SER A 734 75.11 22.74 6.10
C SER A 734 75.51 24.02 5.36
N MET A 735 75.56 25.16 6.04
CA MET A 735 76.02 26.44 5.48
C MET A 735 77.49 26.41 5.09
N VAL A 736 78.37 25.87 5.95
CA VAL A 736 79.80 25.75 5.67
C VAL A 736 80.05 24.84 4.46
N TRP A 737 79.33 23.72 4.38
CA TRP A 737 79.38 22.83 3.21
C TRP A 737 78.93 23.56 1.94
N HIS A 738 77.83 24.31 2.02
CA HIS A 738 77.30 25.07 0.90
C HIS A 738 78.29 26.15 0.39
N ALA A 739 78.92 26.89 1.31
CA ALA A 739 79.93 27.89 1.02
C ALA A 739 81.17 27.28 0.36
N ALA A 740 81.56 26.05 0.75
CA ALA A 740 82.67 25.33 0.14
C ALA A 740 82.40 24.90 -1.32
N ARG A 741 81.12 24.70 -1.69
CA ARG A 741 80.71 24.23 -3.03
C ARG A 741 80.35 25.36 -4.00
N SER A 742 80.06 26.58 -3.51
CA SER A 742 79.53 27.70 -4.29
C SER A 742 80.23 29.04 -3.99
N ILE A 743 81.53 29.11 -4.29
CA ILE A 743 82.45 30.21 -3.93
C ILE A 743 81.96 31.61 -4.40
N ASN A 744 81.14 31.69 -5.46
CA ASN A 744 80.70 32.97 -6.03
C ASN A 744 79.50 33.65 -5.32
N HIS A 745 78.84 32.99 -4.35
CA HIS A 745 77.64 33.52 -3.67
C HIS A 745 77.71 33.43 -2.12
N VAL A 746 78.88 33.71 -1.53
CA VAL A 746 79.07 33.59 -0.06
C VAL A 746 78.59 34.80 0.74
N TRP A 747 78.50 35.98 0.12
CA TRP A 747 78.15 37.24 0.81
C TRP A 747 76.81 37.26 1.57
N PRO A 748 75.70 36.60 1.11
CA PRO A 748 74.44 36.60 1.85
C PRO A 748 74.55 35.88 3.19
N TRP A 749 75.44 34.89 3.30
CA TRP A 749 75.71 34.16 4.55
C TRP A 749 76.41 35.03 5.59
N TRP A 750 77.39 35.83 5.16
CA TRP A 750 78.06 36.79 6.04
C TRP A 750 77.09 37.86 6.53
N ALA A 751 76.29 38.43 5.62
CA ALA A 751 75.28 39.43 5.97
C ALA A 751 74.24 38.87 6.97
N PHE A 752 73.74 37.65 6.73
CA PHE A 752 72.79 37.00 7.62
C PHE A 752 73.41 36.60 8.96
N GLY A 753 74.61 36.00 8.97
CA GLY A 753 75.29 35.59 10.18
C GLY A 753 75.65 36.78 11.08
N ILE A 754 76.19 37.87 10.50
CA ILE A 754 76.49 39.10 11.23
C ILE A 754 75.19 39.74 11.74
N GLY A 755 74.17 39.87 10.88
CA GLY A 755 72.87 40.41 11.27
C GLY A 755 72.20 39.61 12.39
N LEU A 756 72.23 38.28 12.31
CA LEU A 756 71.71 37.38 13.34
C LEU A 756 72.51 37.50 14.65
N GLY A 757 73.85 37.58 14.57
CA GLY A 757 74.72 37.80 15.72
C GLY A 757 74.44 39.11 16.43
N VAL A 758 74.28 40.21 15.69
CA VAL A 758 73.86 41.51 16.24
C VAL A 758 72.48 41.41 16.89
N CYS A 759 71.50 40.75 16.25
CA CYS A 759 70.18 40.51 16.83
C CYS A 759 70.24 39.72 18.15
N ILE A 760 71.05 38.67 18.22
CA ILE A 760 71.25 37.88 19.45
C ILE A 760 71.84 38.77 20.56
N LEU A 761 72.88 39.56 20.26
CA LEU A 761 73.51 40.44 21.25
C LEU A 761 72.55 41.52 21.76
N VAL A 762 71.76 42.12 20.86
CA VAL A 762 70.72 43.10 21.22
C VAL A 762 69.65 42.44 22.09
N PHE A 763 69.18 41.25 21.72
CA PHE A 763 68.17 40.52 22.48
C PHE A 763 68.70 40.09 23.86
N PHE A 764 69.93 39.59 23.93
CA PHE A 764 70.59 39.22 25.18
C PHE A 764 70.81 40.44 26.07
N GLY A 765 71.27 41.56 25.50
CA GLY A 765 71.38 42.83 26.21
C GLY A 765 70.04 43.35 26.72
N PHE A 766 68.96 43.19 25.94
CA PHE A 766 67.60 43.52 26.37
C PHE A 766 67.11 42.62 27.50
N PHE A 767 67.37 41.31 27.41
CA PHE A 767 66.96 40.33 28.42
C PHE A 767 67.72 40.52 29.72
N GLU A 768 69.04 40.74 29.67
CA GLU A 768 69.87 40.97 30.86
C GLU A 768 69.48 42.28 31.55
N LYS A 769 69.25 43.35 30.77
CA LYS A 769 68.82 44.65 31.30
C LYS A 769 67.43 44.60 31.96
N ASN A 770 66.54 43.72 31.50
CA ASN A 770 65.18 43.58 32.02
C ASN A 770 64.96 42.26 32.75
N ARG A 771 66.02 41.58 33.18
CA ARG A 771 65.95 40.20 33.68
C ARG A 771 64.91 40.03 34.77
N ASP A 772 64.92 40.89 35.79
CA ASP A 772 63.96 40.81 36.90
C ASP A 772 62.52 41.06 36.44
N LYS A 773 62.32 42.02 35.51
CA LYS A 773 60.99 42.34 34.95
C LYS A 773 60.45 41.22 34.06
N VAL A 774 61.30 40.63 33.22
CA VAL A 774 60.91 39.53 32.33
C VAL A 774 60.67 38.26 33.12
N THR A 775 61.49 37.96 34.13
CA THR A 775 61.31 36.80 35.00
C THR A 775 60.02 36.95 35.82
N ALA A 776 59.76 38.15 36.36
CA ALA A 776 58.50 38.46 37.05
C ALA A 776 57.28 38.45 36.11
N LEU A 777 57.41 38.91 34.86
CA LEU A 777 56.34 38.82 33.85
C LEU A 777 56.03 37.35 33.51
N VAL A 778 57.05 36.52 33.34
CA VAL A 778 56.90 35.09 33.07
C VAL A 778 56.30 34.36 34.29
N GLU A 779 56.67 34.72 35.51
CA GLU A 779 56.07 34.16 36.73
C GLU A 779 54.62 34.63 36.89
N ARG A 780 54.31 35.90 36.65
CA ARG A 780 52.92 36.39 36.61
C ARG A 780 52.08 35.74 35.52
N LEU A 781 52.64 35.50 34.34
CA LEU A 781 51.97 34.77 33.25
C LEU A 781 51.79 33.28 33.57
N LYS A 782 52.67 32.68 34.40
CA LYS A 782 52.50 31.31 34.91
C LYS A 782 51.42 31.22 35.98
N GLU A 783 51.27 32.26 36.80
CA GLU A 783 50.24 32.40 37.83
C GLU A 783 48.87 32.82 37.27
N TRP A 784 48.83 33.43 36.08
CA TRP A 784 47.61 33.70 35.34
C TRP A 784 46.99 32.38 34.87
N LYS A 785 46.24 31.75 35.79
CA LYS A 785 45.21 30.78 35.45
C LYS A 785 44.17 31.49 34.57
N PRO A 786 43.76 30.93 33.43
CA PRO A 786 42.51 31.36 32.80
C PRO A 786 41.29 31.07 33.70
#